data_AF-A0A4S9DVT6-F1
#
_entry.id   AF-A0A4S9DVT6-F1
#
_cell.length_a   1.000
_cell.length_b   1.000
_cell.length_c   1.000
_cell.angle_alpha   90.00
_cell.angle_beta   90.00
_cell.angle_gamma   90.00
#
_symmetry.space_group_name_H-M   'P 1'
#
loop_
_entity.id
_entity.type
_entity.pdbx_description
1 polymer ?
#
loop_
_entity_poly.entity_id
_entity_poly.type
_entity_poly.pdbx_seq_one_letter_code
_entity_poly.pdbx_strand_id
1 'polypeptide(L)'
;MSLEVEEKKMAEKYVKRETLTKAEKWRSLEGRLGTGHLQHDTIIIMADSSETKPVTAPIVDDAPSNDAGEGSSDTKQESHSDRKRKRFQDDGLKFGRGGKKRDMGRNAWSREQPDRRSRNDEEKKKPRPENSVLPAPFAQDEIAAEERKPKRKVAVLIGYSGTGYKGMQINTTEKTIEGDLFTAFVQAGAISKANADDPKKSALVRCARTDKGVHAAGNMISLKLIVEDPDIVQKINSHLSPQIRVWGIERTIGSFSCYQVCDSRWYEYLIPSHAFLPPHPSSWMARNLEEAADETGDREGYESRQAEVKDFWKTVEERDIKPIVDSLDDDIRDMVLQAIHEPSDFNPDGEQQDKQEDQVKQTADLNTSAPADAESKPEAAAETAANTDTPMPDQPATLESTNIPTEQKKRIEVAVRQLKTAYNAARRAFRIPEERIARVQAALDSYVGTRNYHNFTIQKTARDPSAKRNIKSFVCNPQPIIINGTEWLSLKVHGQSFMMHQIRKMVGMVALTVRCGTPIERIVEAQGDLKYSIPKVPGLGLLLERPVFDSYNEIQAVKHDKEKLDFGKYEKELEEFKQREIYQRIFAEEERDNTFHLFFNQIDNYKERHFLYLTSKGIEATKGAGKLDEQRAVKSQNDGADAMEMQPTMDTELLIKLERLITKNARLSSHASVTSILQDLGTPTVSLAILDGETILPHCFTAGSDDTSTLFQACSISKPVASVLTFKLIEAGKLSLHASIAEYLPISAIEALETTATKGMARFITISQLLSHTSGLETSGSQGFPGYDVSKNANGHYRAALPDLAEALEGQWPSNTLPIRLKDWPGHVFNYSGGGIGVLQLIIEAVMDAPFAELMDEHVFKPLGMKRSMYVIPEEDGLNDSTKEDRQGSGNYARAYYNGYTSCEAGHRVNPEQSAAGLWTTPSDLLTLISAIQSSLHTDTGFLPRALAVSMLTEVQSGMAHAWFVTPDHFGHGGSNMPGWKCNLLASLTKKRALAVMTNSAEGAKVFWKVQAALFCLLGWEKASNFWYERNCVVPFADVVAVTPCKTILAPWSGGWKEQEREWMVELVFESCVPWLKVKQMPKQRLWIAAHAKGEYQDGAKIVVDLVCKGGVEVLIRLVEDKEGKPMMEMWNGNTGSVVMMEKV
;
A
#
# COMPACT_ATOMS: atom_id res chain seq x y z
N MET A 1 -56.86 -9.18 -26.71
CA MET A 1 -56.61 -9.18 -28.16
C MET A 1 -55.66 -8.07 -28.59
N SER A 2 -55.94 -6.77 -28.36
CA SER A 2 -55.00 -5.70 -28.71
C SER A 2 -53.65 -5.84 -28.00
N LEU A 3 -53.68 -5.95 -26.67
CA LEU A 3 -52.49 -6.19 -25.83
C LEU A 3 -51.74 -7.46 -26.25
N GLU A 4 -52.40 -8.60 -26.33
CA GLU A 4 -51.80 -9.87 -26.79
C GLU A 4 -51.10 -9.78 -28.16
N VAL A 5 -51.56 -8.90 -29.05
CA VAL A 5 -50.95 -8.67 -30.38
C VAL A 5 -49.75 -7.73 -30.29
N GLU A 6 -49.72 -6.79 -29.36
CA GLU A 6 -48.51 -6.00 -29.04
C GLU A 6 -47.49 -6.84 -28.26
N GLU A 7 -47.93 -7.67 -27.31
CA GLU A 7 -47.09 -8.62 -26.57
C GLU A 7 -46.46 -9.65 -27.50
N LYS A 8 -47.21 -10.24 -28.44
CA LYS A 8 -46.61 -11.10 -29.49
C LYS A 8 -45.63 -10.36 -30.37
N LYS A 9 -45.91 -9.11 -30.78
CA LYS A 9 -44.96 -8.31 -31.57
C LYS A 9 -43.71 -7.95 -30.76
N MET A 10 -43.82 -7.75 -29.45
CA MET A 10 -42.67 -7.55 -28.55
C MET A 10 -41.85 -8.83 -28.41
N ALA A 11 -42.49 -10.00 -28.22
CA ALA A 11 -41.83 -11.30 -28.14
C ALA A 11 -41.12 -11.68 -29.45
N GLU A 12 -41.79 -11.55 -30.61
CA GLU A 12 -41.19 -11.79 -31.93
C GLU A 12 -40.01 -10.83 -32.23
N LYS A 13 -40.05 -9.61 -31.68
CA LYS A 13 -38.97 -8.63 -31.77
C LYS A 13 -37.81 -8.95 -30.82
N TYR A 14 -38.07 -9.60 -29.69
CA TYR A 14 -37.04 -10.13 -28.78
C TYR A 14 -36.28 -11.29 -29.43
N VAL A 15 -36.99 -12.31 -29.91
CA VAL A 15 -36.39 -13.51 -30.54
C VAL A 15 -35.57 -13.14 -31.79
N LYS A 16 -36.00 -12.12 -32.57
CA LYS A 16 -35.20 -11.61 -33.70
C LYS A 16 -33.98 -10.77 -33.30
N ARG A 17 -33.84 -10.34 -32.04
CA ARG A 17 -32.70 -9.52 -31.55
C ARG A 17 -31.46 -10.37 -31.22
N GLU A 18 -31.66 -11.67 -30.98
CA GLU A 18 -30.59 -12.66 -30.72
C GLU A 18 -29.93 -13.15 -32.01
N THR A 19 -30.68 -13.26 -33.11
CA THR A 19 -30.18 -13.79 -34.41
C THR A 19 -29.52 -12.76 -35.32
N LEU A 20 -29.37 -11.49 -34.90
CA LEU A 20 -28.76 -10.42 -35.70
C LEU A 20 -27.27 -10.26 -35.40
N THR A 21 -26.47 -10.18 -36.46
CA THR A 21 -25.01 -10.03 -36.36
C THR A 21 -24.61 -8.66 -35.83
N LYS A 22 -23.40 -8.56 -35.26
CA LYS A 22 -22.88 -7.33 -34.63
C LYS A 22 -22.96 -6.11 -35.55
N ALA A 23 -22.71 -6.29 -36.85
CA ALA A 23 -22.80 -5.24 -37.88
C ALA A 23 -24.23 -4.73 -38.15
N GLU A 24 -25.26 -5.55 -37.93
CA GLU A 24 -26.65 -5.17 -38.16
C GLU A 24 -27.21 -4.37 -36.97
N LYS A 25 -26.77 -4.69 -35.75
CA LYS A 25 -27.09 -3.90 -34.54
C LYS A 25 -26.57 -2.46 -34.67
N TRP A 26 -25.38 -2.25 -35.24
CA TRP A 26 -24.82 -0.91 -35.50
C TRP A 26 -25.62 -0.07 -36.51
N ARG A 27 -26.05 -0.65 -37.64
CA ARG A 27 -26.86 0.09 -38.65
C ARG A 27 -28.20 0.59 -38.10
N SER A 28 -28.74 -0.08 -37.07
CA SER A 28 -29.97 0.37 -36.39
C SER A 28 -29.78 1.64 -35.55
N LEU A 29 -28.53 2.04 -35.25
CA LEU A 29 -28.21 3.27 -34.54
C LEU A 29 -28.14 4.47 -35.51
N GLU A 30 -27.44 4.30 -36.63
CA GLU A 30 -27.27 5.32 -37.68
C GLU A 30 -28.61 5.73 -38.30
N GLY A 31 -29.52 4.78 -38.51
CA GLY A 31 -30.80 4.99 -39.20
C GLY A 31 -31.84 5.88 -38.51
N ARG A 32 -31.53 6.49 -37.35
CA ARG A 32 -32.49 7.31 -36.57
C ARG A 32 -32.16 8.82 -36.52
N LEU A 33 -31.12 9.28 -37.22
CA LEU A 33 -30.71 10.70 -37.27
C LEU A 33 -30.57 11.23 -38.70
N GLY A 34 -31.70 11.38 -39.40
CA GLY A 34 -31.83 12.34 -40.50
C GLY A 34 -32.46 13.65 -39.98
N THR A 35 -32.21 14.83 -40.57
CA THR A 35 -31.38 15.19 -41.74
C THR A 35 -30.93 16.65 -41.63
N GLY A 36 -29.71 16.98 -42.08
CA GLY A 36 -29.27 18.37 -42.27
C GLY A 36 -28.37 18.48 -43.50
N HIS A 37 -28.77 19.27 -44.50
CA HIS A 37 -27.98 19.49 -45.72
C HIS A 37 -26.87 20.53 -45.50
N LEU A 38 -25.72 20.30 -46.15
CA LEU A 38 -25.09 21.27 -47.05
C LEU A 38 -24.20 20.51 -48.06
N GLN A 39 -23.97 21.09 -49.24
CA GLN A 39 -23.42 20.39 -50.41
C GLN A 39 -21.98 20.81 -50.76
N HIS A 40 -21.26 19.88 -51.41
CA HIS A 40 -20.26 20.07 -52.50
C HIS A 40 -19.08 21.05 -52.25
N ASP A 41 -17.86 20.78 -52.73
CA ASP A 41 -17.51 20.53 -54.13
C ASP A 41 -16.49 19.41 -54.38
N THR A 42 -16.30 19.10 -55.67
CA THR A 42 -15.29 18.15 -56.18
C THR A 42 -14.78 18.63 -57.53
N ILE A 43 -13.45 18.70 -57.70
CA ILE A 43 -12.81 18.94 -59.01
C ILE A 43 -11.72 17.90 -59.23
N ILE A 44 -11.72 17.29 -60.42
CA ILE A 44 -10.74 16.32 -60.92
C ILE A 44 -10.11 16.90 -62.19
N ILE A 45 -8.79 16.84 -62.32
CA ILE A 45 -8.08 16.92 -63.62
C ILE A 45 -6.96 15.85 -63.64
N MET A 46 -6.70 15.25 -64.81
CA MET A 46 -5.69 14.20 -65.05
C MET A 46 -4.58 14.67 -66.00
N ALA A 47 -3.38 14.08 -65.88
CA ALA A 47 -2.43 13.64 -66.94
C ALA A 47 -1.16 13.09 -66.24
N ASP A 48 -0.69 11.84 -66.42
CA ASP A 48 -0.12 11.19 -67.63
C ASP A 48 1.32 11.72 -67.95
N SER A 49 2.35 10.93 -68.29
CA SER A 49 2.40 9.57 -68.88
C SER A 49 3.74 8.80 -68.64
N SER A 50 3.72 7.47 -68.87
CA SER A 50 4.83 6.58 -69.37
C SER A 50 6.20 6.52 -68.63
N GLU A 51 7.01 5.43 -68.62
CA GLU A 51 6.96 4.10 -69.27
C GLU A 51 7.71 3.00 -68.44
N THR A 52 8.16 1.86 -69.03
CA THR A 52 8.30 0.56 -68.32
C THR A 52 9.70 -0.09 -68.14
N LYS A 53 9.80 -0.89 -67.05
CA LYS A 53 10.55 -2.18 -66.77
C LYS A 53 11.21 -2.92 -67.97
N PRO A 54 12.29 -3.74 -67.79
CA PRO A 54 12.39 -4.92 -66.86
C PRO A 54 13.76 -5.14 -66.13
N VAL A 55 13.82 -5.73 -64.91
CA VAL A 55 13.80 -7.16 -64.47
C VAL A 55 14.97 -8.06 -64.93
N THR A 56 15.85 -8.50 -64.02
CA THR A 56 16.32 -9.90 -63.76
C THR A 56 17.41 -9.99 -62.67
N ALA A 57 17.61 -11.18 -62.09
CA ALA A 57 18.76 -11.63 -61.27
C ALA A 57 19.12 -13.07 -61.70
N PRO A 58 20.36 -13.60 -61.51
CA PRO A 58 20.64 -14.37 -60.28
C PRO A 58 22.12 -14.50 -59.79
N ILE A 59 22.30 -14.74 -58.48
CA ILE A 59 23.02 -15.83 -57.76
C ILE A 59 24.47 -16.29 -58.17
N VAL A 60 25.22 -16.75 -57.15
CA VAL A 60 26.45 -17.60 -57.03
C VAL A 60 27.89 -17.04 -57.17
N ASP A 61 28.56 -17.02 -56.00
CA ASP A 61 29.79 -17.73 -55.59
C ASP A 61 31.24 -17.36 -56.02
N ASP A 62 32.09 -17.61 -55.01
CA ASP A 62 33.51 -17.95 -54.95
C ASP A 62 34.65 -16.92 -55.07
N ALA A 63 35.69 -17.22 -54.31
CA ALA A 63 37.00 -16.56 -54.20
C ALA A 63 38.05 -17.37 -55.02
N PRO A 64 39.41 -17.20 -54.97
CA PRO A 64 40.21 -16.65 -53.86
C PRO A 64 41.50 -15.84 -54.21
N SER A 65 42.21 -15.44 -53.15
CA SER A 65 43.68 -15.38 -52.98
C SER A 65 44.57 -14.47 -53.87
N ASN A 66 45.31 -13.59 -53.17
CA ASN A 66 46.77 -13.36 -53.28
C ASN A 66 47.35 -12.74 -54.60
N ASP A 67 48.53 -12.10 -54.61
CA ASP A 67 49.58 -11.92 -53.59
C ASP A 67 50.32 -10.56 -53.74
N ALA A 68 51.27 -10.28 -52.83
CA ALA A 68 52.52 -9.47 -52.90
C ALA A 68 52.64 -8.19 -53.80
N GLY A 69 53.43 -7.18 -53.42
CA GLY A 69 54.27 -7.01 -52.22
C GLY A 69 55.42 -5.99 -52.41
N GLU A 70 56.33 -5.95 -51.44
CA GLU A 70 57.63 -5.22 -51.40
C GLU A 70 57.58 -3.67 -51.34
N GLY A 71 58.53 -2.96 -50.70
CA GLY A 71 59.70 -3.35 -49.89
C GLY A 71 59.99 -2.28 -48.79
N SER A 72 60.48 -2.66 -47.60
CA SER A 72 61.91 -2.71 -47.16
C SER A 72 62.47 -1.34 -46.69
N SER A 73 63.35 -1.22 -45.68
CA SER A 73 63.97 -2.22 -44.77
C SER A 73 64.70 -1.56 -43.58
N ASP A 74 64.68 -2.22 -42.41
CA ASP A 74 65.71 -2.21 -41.33
C ASP A 74 65.99 -0.90 -40.53
N THR A 75 66.52 -0.92 -39.29
CA THR A 75 67.45 -1.92 -38.69
C THR A 75 67.37 -2.00 -37.13
N LYS A 76 67.28 -3.22 -36.56
CA LYS A 76 67.85 -3.73 -35.27
C LYS A 76 67.62 -3.04 -33.89
N GLN A 77 67.70 -3.72 -32.72
CA GLN A 77 67.54 -5.15 -32.33
C GLN A 77 67.48 -5.29 -30.77
N GLU A 78 67.12 -6.50 -30.29
CA GLU A 78 67.26 -7.09 -28.94
C GLU A 78 66.04 -7.13 -27.99
N SER A 79 65.73 -8.23 -27.29
CA SER A 79 66.13 -9.65 -27.51
C SER A 79 65.17 -10.67 -26.82
N HIS A 80 65.12 -11.89 -27.38
CA HIS A 80 64.86 -13.25 -26.83
C HIS A 80 63.86 -13.56 -25.66
N SER A 81 63.26 -14.76 -25.55
CA SER A 81 62.66 -15.70 -26.54
C SER A 81 61.97 -16.93 -25.87
N ASP A 82 60.72 -17.19 -26.27
CA ASP A 82 60.13 -18.49 -26.71
C ASP A 82 60.81 -19.84 -26.33
N ARG A 83 60.13 -20.75 -25.55
CA ARG A 83 59.81 -22.18 -25.92
C ARG A 83 59.51 -23.22 -24.79
N LYS A 84 58.53 -24.12 -25.10
CA LYS A 84 58.48 -25.60 -24.82
C LYS A 84 58.36 -26.10 -23.35
N ARG A 85 57.89 -27.33 -23.03
CA ARG A 85 56.95 -28.32 -23.65
C ARG A 85 56.61 -29.45 -22.63
N LYS A 86 55.45 -30.12 -22.82
CA LYS A 86 55.07 -31.51 -22.44
C LYS A 86 54.87 -31.94 -20.96
N ARG A 87 53.70 -32.59 -20.77
CA ARG A 87 53.29 -33.68 -19.85
C ARG A 87 54.37 -34.49 -19.11
N PHE A 88 54.02 -34.97 -17.90
CA PHE A 88 53.76 -36.40 -17.65
C PHE A 88 52.69 -36.60 -16.55
N GLN A 89 52.50 -37.83 -16.05
CA GLN A 89 51.34 -38.32 -15.28
C GLN A 89 51.76 -38.80 -13.87
N ASP A 90 50.84 -39.48 -13.16
CA ASP A 90 51.01 -40.21 -11.89
C ASP A 90 51.17 -39.37 -10.59
N ASP A 91 50.68 -39.80 -9.42
CA ASP A 91 49.54 -40.68 -9.10
C ASP A 91 49.11 -40.44 -7.63
N GLY A 92 47.92 -40.92 -7.24
CA GLY A 92 47.68 -41.38 -5.87
C GLY A 92 46.86 -40.51 -4.89
N LEU A 93 45.93 -41.22 -4.23
CA LEU A 93 45.36 -40.99 -2.90
C LEU A 93 44.13 -40.06 -2.71
N LYS A 94 43.24 -40.58 -1.86
CA LYS A 94 41.93 -40.04 -1.45
C LYS A 94 42.09 -39.15 -0.21
N PHE A 95 41.21 -38.17 -0.03
CA PHE A 95 40.25 -38.11 1.08
C PHE A 95 39.33 -36.89 0.92
N GLY A 96 38.03 -37.04 1.23
CA GLY A 96 37.04 -35.98 1.06
C GLY A 96 36.76 -35.19 2.34
N ARG A 97 36.39 -33.91 2.19
CA ARG A 97 35.58 -33.14 3.15
C ARG A 97 34.97 -31.91 2.46
N GLY A 98 33.78 -31.49 2.91
CA GLY A 98 32.97 -30.47 2.23
C GLY A 98 33.61 -29.07 2.22
N GLY A 99 33.64 -28.44 1.04
CA GLY A 99 34.14 -27.07 0.84
C GLY A 99 33.01 -26.05 0.77
N LYS A 100 32.97 -25.11 1.73
CA LYS A 100 32.06 -23.95 1.73
C LYS A 100 32.24 -23.14 0.44
N LYS A 101 31.15 -22.63 -0.16
CA LYS A 101 31.23 -21.59 -1.20
C LYS A 101 32.05 -20.42 -0.67
N ARG A 102 33.25 -20.20 -1.23
CA ARG A 102 34.13 -19.09 -0.87
C ARG A 102 33.68 -17.83 -1.60
N ASP A 103 33.66 -16.72 -0.87
CA ASP A 103 33.40 -15.40 -1.44
C ASP A 103 34.54 -14.99 -2.40
N MET A 104 34.18 -14.39 -3.54
CA MET A 104 35.08 -14.20 -4.68
C MET A 104 35.69 -12.80 -4.69
N GLY A 105 36.99 -12.73 -4.43
CA GLY A 105 37.74 -11.47 -4.38
C GLY A 105 37.71 -10.67 -5.70
N ARG A 106 37.90 -9.35 -5.59
CA ARG A 106 37.78 -8.35 -6.68
C ARG A 106 38.45 -8.74 -8.02
N ASN A 107 39.57 -9.47 -7.99
CA ASN A 107 40.29 -9.87 -9.20
C ASN A 107 39.65 -11.07 -9.94
N ALA A 108 38.84 -11.89 -9.27
CA ALA A 108 38.11 -12.98 -9.91
C ALA A 108 36.86 -12.46 -10.64
N TRP A 109 36.13 -11.51 -10.03
CA TRP A 109 34.95 -10.86 -10.63
C TRP A 109 35.26 -10.16 -11.96
N SER A 110 36.53 -9.75 -12.19
CA SER A 110 36.97 -9.17 -13.46
C SER A 110 37.19 -10.19 -14.59
N ARG A 111 37.11 -11.51 -14.32
CA ARG A 111 37.25 -12.58 -15.33
C ARG A 111 35.91 -13.15 -15.78
N GLU A 112 34.85 -12.98 -14.99
CA GLU A 112 33.47 -13.37 -15.32
C GLU A 112 32.59 -12.13 -15.50
N GLN A 113 32.81 -11.41 -16.61
CA GLN A 113 31.81 -10.50 -17.17
C GLN A 113 31.18 -11.22 -18.38
N PRO A 114 29.86 -11.45 -18.45
CA PRO A 114 29.21 -11.61 -19.75
C PRO A 114 29.47 -10.32 -20.56
N ASP A 115 29.57 -10.43 -21.89
CA ASP A 115 30.06 -9.33 -22.73
C ASP A 115 29.25 -8.04 -22.48
N ARG A 116 29.98 -6.95 -22.19
CA ARG A 116 29.38 -5.62 -22.00
C ARG A 116 28.75 -5.09 -23.28
N ARG A 117 29.13 -5.60 -24.46
CA ARG A 117 28.38 -5.36 -25.70
C ARG A 117 27.07 -6.12 -25.68
N SER A 118 27.06 -7.44 -25.52
CA SER A 118 25.82 -8.23 -25.56
C SER A 118 24.76 -7.70 -24.59
N ARG A 119 25.12 -7.37 -23.34
CA ARG A 119 24.18 -6.78 -22.37
C ARG A 119 23.67 -5.39 -22.76
N ASN A 120 24.53 -4.53 -23.33
CA ASN A 120 24.11 -3.22 -23.83
C ASN A 120 23.24 -3.33 -25.10
N ASP A 121 23.50 -4.32 -25.94
CA ASP A 121 22.78 -4.55 -27.19
C ASP A 121 21.45 -5.29 -26.95
N GLU A 122 21.33 -6.07 -25.87
CA GLU A 122 20.05 -6.52 -25.30
C GLU A 122 19.24 -5.35 -24.72
N GLU A 123 19.87 -4.40 -24.00
CA GLU A 123 19.17 -3.19 -23.54
C GLU A 123 18.67 -2.33 -24.72
N LYS A 124 19.46 -2.17 -25.80
CA LYS A 124 19.02 -1.45 -27.02
C LYS A 124 17.87 -2.15 -27.76
N LYS A 125 17.72 -3.46 -27.59
CA LYS A 125 16.64 -4.25 -28.21
C LYS A 125 15.32 -4.18 -27.44
N LYS A 126 15.30 -3.60 -26.23
CA LYS A 126 14.05 -3.36 -25.51
C LYS A 126 13.35 -2.14 -26.12
N PRO A 127 12.06 -2.25 -26.51
CA PRO A 127 11.31 -1.09 -26.95
C PRO A 127 11.21 -0.08 -25.80
N ARG A 128 11.24 1.21 -26.15
CA ARG A 128 11.01 2.31 -25.21
C ARG A 128 9.54 2.27 -24.78
N PRO A 129 9.20 2.31 -23.48
CA PRO A 129 7.80 2.34 -23.06
C PRO A 129 7.14 3.63 -23.55
N GLU A 130 5.88 3.57 -23.96
CA GLU A 130 5.18 4.70 -24.60
C GLU A 130 5.05 5.90 -23.65
N ASN A 131 4.82 5.65 -22.36
CA ASN A 131 4.84 6.63 -21.28
C ASN A 131 6.28 7.06 -20.87
N SER A 132 7.18 7.30 -21.83
CA SER A 132 8.57 7.68 -21.54
C SER A 132 8.70 9.17 -21.18
N VAL A 133 9.17 9.47 -19.97
CA VAL A 133 9.46 10.84 -19.49
C VAL A 133 10.79 11.41 -20.08
N LEU A 134 11.23 10.90 -21.24
CA LEU A 134 12.47 11.30 -21.92
C LEU A 134 12.17 11.70 -23.37
N PRO A 135 12.93 12.63 -23.98
CA PRO A 135 12.62 13.16 -25.31
C PRO A 135 12.51 12.09 -26.41
N ALA A 136 11.45 12.16 -27.22
CA ALA A 136 11.25 11.29 -28.38
C ALA A 136 12.44 11.39 -29.38
N PRO A 137 12.74 10.34 -30.16
CA PRO A 137 13.73 10.44 -31.21
C PRO A 137 13.25 11.42 -32.29
N PHE A 138 14.11 12.34 -32.71
CA PHE A 138 13.83 13.28 -33.81
C PHE A 138 13.77 12.56 -35.16
N ALA A 139 13.07 13.15 -36.13
CA ALA A 139 13.03 12.65 -37.50
C ALA A 139 14.44 12.57 -38.11
N GLN A 140 14.69 11.57 -38.96
CA GLN A 140 16.03 11.32 -39.50
C GLN A 140 16.51 12.46 -40.40
N ASP A 141 15.60 13.18 -41.03
CA ASP A 141 15.87 14.36 -41.87
C ASP A 141 16.27 15.57 -41.01
N GLU A 142 15.64 15.76 -39.84
CA GLU A 142 16.05 16.78 -38.86
C GLU A 142 17.44 16.48 -38.27
N ILE A 143 17.78 15.20 -38.11
CA ILE A 143 19.10 14.74 -37.67
C ILE A 143 20.16 14.94 -38.78
N ALA A 144 19.77 14.80 -40.05
CA ALA A 144 20.65 15.07 -41.19
C ALA A 144 20.88 16.58 -41.41
N ALA A 145 19.90 17.42 -41.10
CA ALA A 145 19.99 18.88 -41.17
C ALA A 145 20.77 19.53 -40.00
N GLU A 146 21.07 18.77 -38.93
CA GLU A 146 21.80 19.27 -37.77
C GLU A 146 23.32 19.32 -38.00
N GLU A 147 23.90 20.52 -37.95
CA GLU A 147 25.36 20.72 -38.09
C GLU A 147 26.15 20.00 -36.97
N ARG A 148 27.15 19.20 -37.36
CA ARG A 148 27.92 18.33 -36.44
C ARG A 148 28.94 19.09 -35.58
N LYS A 149 28.46 19.76 -34.53
CA LYS A 149 29.29 20.47 -33.54
C LYS A 149 30.10 19.50 -32.65
N PRO A 150 31.33 19.88 -32.21
CA PRO A 150 32.29 18.95 -31.61
C PRO A 150 32.04 18.67 -30.11
N LYS A 151 31.41 17.54 -29.80
CA LYS A 151 31.07 17.11 -28.42
C LYS A 151 32.30 16.94 -27.52
N ARG A 152 32.31 17.58 -26.33
CA ARG A 152 33.39 17.52 -25.31
C ARG A 152 32.91 16.79 -24.06
N LYS A 153 33.80 16.05 -23.38
CA LYS A 153 33.48 15.42 -22.07
C LYS A 153 33.60 16.47 -20.98
N VAL A 154 32.50 16.72 -20.27
CA VAL A 154 32.39 17.78 -19.27
C VAL A 154 31.91 17.23 -17.93
N ALA A 155 32.20 18.00 -16.87
CA ALA A 155 31.52 17.91 -15.59
C ALA A 155 30.49 19.05 -15.51
N VAL A 156 29.24 18.73 -15.20
CA VAL A 156 28.18 19.72 -14.98
C VAL A 156 27.90 19.77 -13.49
N LEU A 157 28.09 20.96 -12.91
CA LEU A 157 27.80 21.26 -11.52
C LEU A 157 26.32 21.67 -11.43
N ILE A 158 25.54 21.02 -10.57
CA ILE A 158 24.08 21.19 -10.49
C ILE A 158 23.59 21.33 -9.05
N GLY A 159 22.46 22.01 -8.87
CA GLY A 159 21.68 22.05 -7.64
C GLY A 159 20.21 21.76 -7.93
N TYR A 160 19.52 21.15 -6.96
CA TYR A 160 18.10 20.81 -7.08
C TYR A 160 17.41 20.62 -5.73
N SER A 161 16.12 20.96 -5.68
CA SER A 161 15.22 20.55 -4.59
C SER A 161 14.61 19.18 -4.91
N GLY A 162 14.56 18.28 -3.92
CA GLY A 162 14.11 16.89 -4.10
C GLY A 162 12.59 16.69 -4.04
N THR A 163 11.84 17.66 -3.49
CA THR A 163 10.39 17.64 -3.37
C THR A 163 9.73 17.45 -4.74
N GLY A 164 8.74 16.54 -4.82
CA GLY A 164 8.06 16.19 -6.07
C GLY A 164 8.80 15.20 -7.00
N TYR A 165 10.07 14.87 -6.74
CA TYR A 165 10.85 13.95 -7.59
C TYR A 165 11.05 12.57 -6.95
N LYS A 166 11.06 11.53 -7.79
CA LYS A 166 11.38 10.14 -7.40
C LYS A 166 12.90 9.89 -7.31
N GLY A 167 13.63 10.90 -6.82
CA GLY A 167 15.09 10.91 -6.73
C GLY A 167 15.79 11.38 -8.01
N MET A 168 17.12 11.22 -8.04
CA MET A 168 17.94 11.76 -9.12
C MET A 168 17.96 10.90 -10.39
N GLN A 169 17.80 9.57 -10.26
CA GLN A 169 18.09 8.63 -11.35
C GLN A 169 16.95 8.51 -12.34
N ILE A 170 17.25 8.75 -13.63
CA ILE A 170 16.34 8.47 -14.75
C ILE A 170 15.68 7.11 -14.56
N ASN A 171 14.39 7.16 -14.30
CA ASN A 171 13.43 6.09 -14.49
C ASN A 171 12.65 6.44 -15.76
N THR A 172 12.29 5.47 -16.60
CA THR A 172 11.57 5.75 -17.85
C THR A 172 10.15 6.24 -17.61
N THR A 173 9.53 5.91 -16.48
CA THR A 173 8.11 6.18 -16.18
C THR A 173 7.87 7.21 -15.08
N GLU A 174 8.91 7.71 -14.40
CA GLU A 174 8.76 8.62 -13.25
C GLU A 174 9.57 9.90 -13.39
N LYS A 175 9.01 11.02 -12.93
CA LYS A 175 9.69 12.32 -12.93
C LYS A 175 10.89 12.30 -11.97
N THR A 176 12.07 12.57 -12.52
CA THR A 176 13.38 12.43 -11.87
C THR A 176 14.31 13.55 -12.32
N ILE A 177 15.22 14.00 -11.46
CA ILE A 177 16.03 15.22 -11.69
C ILE A 177 16.83 15.17 -13.01
N GLU A 178 17.41 14.02 -13.34
CA GLU A 178 18.13 13.87 -14.60
C GLU A 178 17.22 13.82 -15.83
N GLY A 179 15.92 13.49 -15.71
CA GLY A 179 14.97 13.56 -16.82
C GLY A 179 14.73 14.99 -17.26
N ASP A 180 14.46 15.89 -16.31
CA ASP A 180 14.33 17.34 -16.53
C ASP A 180 15.66 17.92 -17.05
N LEU A 181 16.81 17.61 -16.44
CA LEU A 181 18.13 18.07 -16.90
C LEU A 181 18.45 17.59 -18.32
N PHE A 182 18.20 16.31 -18.63
CA PHE A 182 18.50 15.76 -19.95
C PHE A 182 17.61 16.37 -21.04
N THR A 183 16.33 16.62 -20.72
CA THR A 183 15.40 17.34 -21.60
C THR A 183 15.86 18.78 -21.84
N ALA A 184 16.30 19.50 -20.79
CA ALA A 184 16.84 20.85 -20.91
C ALA A 184 18.15 20.90 -21.73
N PHE A 185 19.05 19.89 -21.60
CA PHE A 185 20.25 19.80 -22.44
C PHE A 185 19.93 19.59 -23.92
N VAL A 186 18.86 18.87 -24.24
CA VAL A 186 18.39 18.69 -25.62
C VAL A 186 17.76 19.99 -26.15
N GLN A 187 16.87 20.63 -25.38
CA GLN A 187 16.22 21.88 -25.79
C GLN A 187 17.21 23.04 -25.98
N ALA A 188 18.23 23.15 -25.12
CA ALA A 188 19.30 24.15 -25.25
C ALA A 188 20.35 23.82 -26.34
N GLY A 189 20.22 22.71 -27.08
CA GLY A 189 21.19 22.29 -28.11
C GLY A 189 22.54 21.77 -27.57
N ALA A 190 22.68 21.61 -26.25
CA ALA A 190 23.88 21.02 -25.62
C ALA A 190 24.00 19.52 -25.94
N ILE A 191 22.88 18.85 -26.22
CA ILE A 191 22.82 17.48 -26.76
C ILE A 191 22.15 17.53 -28.13
N SER A 192 22.92 17.19 -29.16
CA SER A 192 22.45 17.03 -30.54
C SER A 192 21.24 16.11 -30.65
N LYS A 193 20.31 16.38 -31.58
CA LYS A 193 19.12 15.54 -31.88
C LYS A 193 19.46 14.05 -32.01
N ALA A 194 20.57 13.71 -32.66
CA ALA A 194 21.07 12.33 -32.82
C ALA A 194 21.37 11.55 -31.51
N ASN A 195 21.44 12.25 -30.37
CA ASN A 195 21.75 11.72 -29.03
C ASN A 195 20.58 11.90 -28.03
N ALA A 196 19.47 12.51 -28.44
CA ALA A 196 18.39 12.96 -27.54
C ALA A 196 17.48 11.85 -27.01
N ASP A 197 17.58 10.65 -27.56
CA ASP A 197 16.76 9.47 -27.25
C ASP A 197 17.35 8.58 -26.15
N ASP A 198 18.69 8.56 -25.98
CA ASP A 198 19.38 7.71 -25.01
C ASP A 198 20.54 8.46 -24.30
N PRO A 199 20.42 8.74 -22.98
CA PRO A 199 21.48 9.32 -22.16
C PRO A 199 22.83 8.58 -22.18
N LYS A 200 22.83 7.27 -22.48
CA LYS A 200 24.07 6.47 -22.60
C LYS A 200 24.87 6.86 -23.85
N LYS A 201 24.24 7.32 -24.94
CA LYS A 201 24.94 7.88 -26.13
C LYS A 201 25.77 9.11 -25.80
N SER A 202 25.31 9.91 -24.84
CA SER A 202 26.05 11.06 -24.30
C SER A 202 26.97 10.68 -23.13
N ALA A 203 27.09 9.39 -22.80
CA ALA A 203 27.93 8.86 -21.72
C ALA A 203 27.69 9.55 -20.36
N LEU A 204 26.41 9.73 -20.01
CA LEU A 204 25.96 10.35 -18.76
C LEU A 204 26.30 9.45 -17.55
N VAL A 205 27.04 10.01 -16.60
CA VAL A 205 27.42 9.39 -15.33
C VAL A 205 27.17 10.38 -14.19
N ARG A 206 26.79 9.90 -13.01
CA ARG A 206 26.41 10.68 -11.83
C ARG A 206 27.42 10.54 -10.69
N CYS A 207 27.63 11.57 -9.88
CA CYS A 207 28.52 11.49 -8.72
C CYS A 207 27.82 10.84 -7.50
N ALA A 208 26.65 11.36 -7.12
CA ALA A 208 25.81 10.83 -6.06
C ALA A 208 24.47 10.31 -6.61
N ARG A 209 23.82 9.42 -5.86
CA ARG A 209 22.43 9.01 -6.09
C ARG A 209 21.62 9.44 -4.87
N THR A 210 20.77 10.44 -5.02
CA THR A 210 19.86 10.88 -3.95
C THR A 210 18.54 10.11 -4.04
N ASP A 211 18.02 9.68 -2.89
CA ASP A 211 16.74 8.96 -2.76
C ASP A 211 15.53 9.88 -3.08
N LYS A 212 14.31 9.33 -3.15
CA LYS A 212 13.05 10.10 -3.24
C LYS A 212 13.03 11.23 -2.19
N GLY A 213 12.75 12.46 -2.63
CA GLY A 213 12.65 13.64 -1.76
C GLY A 213 13.98 14.26 -1.30
N VAL A 214 15.13 13.64 -1.56
CA VAL A 214 16.43 14.14 -1.05
C VAL A 214 16.99 15.24 -1.96
N HIS A 215 17.29 16.40 -1.36
CA HIS A 215 17.75 17.61 -2.04
C HIS A 215 19.27 17.60 -2.32
N ALA A 216 19.75 18.55 -3.13
CA ALA A 216 21.18 18.80 -3.30
C ALA A 216 21.46 20.28 -3.63
N ALA A 217 22.35 20.92 -2.88
CA ALA A 217 22.90 22.22 -3.27
C ALA A 217 23.90 22.05 -4.43
N GLY A 218 24.86 21.15 -4.24
CA GLY A 218 25.86 20.75 -5.22
C GLY A 218 25.86 19.24 -5.42
N ASN A 219 25.43 18.79 -6.59
CA ASN A 219 25.74 17.47 -7.14
C ASN A 219 26.51 17.65 -8.46
N MET A 220 27.03 16.57 -9.01
CA MET A 220 27.75 16.59 -10.28
C MET A 220 27.33 15.41 -11.16
N ILE A 221 27.11 15.69 -12.43
CA ILE A 221 27.07 14.69 -13.49
C ILE A 221 28.25 14.93 -14.44
N SER A 222 28.62 13.91 -15.20
CA SER A 222 29.62 14.01 -16.27
C SER A 222 29.13 13.33 -17.53
N LEU A 223 29.11 14.05 -18.63
CA LEU A 223 28.55 13.61 -19.91
C LEU A 223 29.24 14.34 -21.08
N LYS A 224 28.91 13.99 -22.32
CA LYS A 224 29.42 14.65 -23.52
C LYS A 224 28.41 15.68 -23.99
N LEU A 225 28.79 16.97 -23.94
CA LEU A 225 27.96 18.09 -24.38
C LEU A 225 28.65 18.88 -25.51
N ILE A 226 27.84 19.60 -26.28
CA ILE A 226 28.24 20.72 -27.15
C ILE A 226 28.31 21.95 -26.23
N VAL A 227 29.47 22.62 -26.20
CA VAL A 227 29.81 23.66 -25.20
C VAL A 227 30.68 24.77 -25.81
N GLU A 228 30.48 25.01 -27.11
CA GLU A 228 31.11 26.06 -27.91
C GLU A 228 30.35 27.41 -27.79
N ASP A 229 29.11 27.37 -27.31
CA ASP A 229 28.23 28.51 -27.04
C ASP A 229 28.52 29.05 -25.61
N PRO A 230 28.87 30.34 -25.44
CA PRO A 230 29.21 30.89 -24.12
C PRO A 230 28.00 31.02 -23.19
N ASP A 231 26.78 31.16 -23.73
CA ASP A 231 25.54 31.32 -22.96
C ASP A 231 24.82 29.98 -22.72
N ILE A 232 25.51 28.85 -22.93
CA ILE A 232 24.90 27.52 -22.86
C ILE A 232 24.31 27.20 -21.48
N VAL A 233 24.92 27.70 -20.40
CA VAL A 233 24.43 27.51 -19.02
C VAL A 233 23.12 28.27 -18.81
N GLN A 234 23.03 29.50 -19.31
CA GLN A 234 21.83 30.35 -19.27
C GLN A 234 20.69 29.70 -20.07
N LYS A 235 20.99 29.21 -21.27
CA LYS A 235 20.04 28.50 -22.15
C LYS A 235 19.52 27.21 -21.52
N ILE A 236 20.38 26.40 -20.89
CA ILE A 236 19.94 25.22 -20.15
C ILE A 236 19.05 25.63 -18.97
N ASN A 237 19.44 26.66 -18.20
CA ASN A 237 18.66 27.13 -17.05
C ASN A 237 17.30 27.76 -17.44
N SER A 238 17.12 28.32 -18.64
CA SER A 238 15.81 28.80 -19.11
C SER A 238 14.82 27.67 -19.42
N HIS A 239 15.32 26.44 -19.66
CA HIS A 239 14.48 25.24 -19.81
C HIS A 239 14.29 24.47 -18.49
N LEU A 240 14.78 25.00 -17.36
CA LEU A 240 14.68 24.38 -16.04
C LEU A 240 13.82 25.21 -15.07
N SER A 241 12.86 24.53 -14.44
CA SER A 241 12.13 25.06 -13.28
C SER A 241 13.09 25.64 -12.22
N PRO A 242 12.74 26.73 -11.51
CA PRO A 242 13.60 27.34 -10.48
C PRO A 242 14.18 26.36 -9.45
N GLN A 243 13.47 25.26 -9.18
CA GLN A 243 13.90 24.18 -8.28
C GLN A 243 15.05 23.30 -8.80
N ILE A 244 15.55 23.51 -10.03
CA ILE A 244 16.75 22.87 -10.58
C ILE A 244 17.62 23.95 -11.24
N ARG A 245 18.92 23.96 -10.94
CA ARG A 245 19.90 24.87 -11.56
C ARG A 245 21.18 24.15 -11.97
N VAL A 246 21.75 24.61 -13.08
CA VAL A 246 23.12 24.33 -13.50
C VAL A 246 23.99 25.51 -13.08
N TRP A 247 25.02 25.26 -12.28
CA TRP A 247 25.97 26.26 -11.81
C TRP A 247 27.02 26.57 -12.88
N GLY A 248 27.59 25.52 -13.47
CA GLY A 248 28.68 25.63 -14.44
C GLY A 248 28.98 24.31 -15.14
N ILE A 249 29.75 24.39 -16.24
CA ILE A 249 30.10 23.26 -17.09
C ILE A 249 31.60 23.28 -17.37
N GLU A 250 32.34 22.43 -16.65
CA GLU A 250 33.79 22.36 -16.68
C GLU A 250 34.28 21.35 -17.73
N ARG A 251 35.28 21.72 -18.54
CA ARG A 251 35.85 20.84 -19.57
C ARG A 251 36.86 19.87 -18.96
N THR A 252 36.64 18.56 -19.15
CA THR A 252 37.40 17.48 -18.50
C THR A 252 38.14 16.57 -19.50
N ILE A 253 39.02 15.70 -19.01
CA ILE A 253 39.66 14.67 -19.84
C ILE A 253 38.64 13.68 -20.42
N GLY A 254 38.91 13.12 -21.61
CA GLY A 254 37.94 12.27 -22.33
C GLY A 254 37.50 10.99 -21.60
N SER A 255 38.29 10.53 -20.64
CA SER A 255 38.03 9.38 -19.75
C SER A 255 37.38 9.74 -18.41
N PHE A 256 37.08 11.02 -18.16
CA PHE A 256 36.57 11.49 -16.86
C PHE A 256 35.22 10.85 -16.49
N SER A 257 35.07 10.52 -15.21
CA SER A 257 33.90 9.85 -14.65
C SER A 257 33.69 10.29 -13.21
N CYS A 258 32.79 11.25 -13.00
CA CYS A 258 32.54 11.87 -11.69
C CYS A 258 32.14 10.85 -10.59
N TYR A 259 31.64 9.67 -10.96
CA TYR A 259 31.40 8.56 -10.03
C TYR A 259 32.70 7.96 -9.47
N GLN A 260 33.68 7.71 -10.34
CA GLN A 260 34.89 6.95 -10.04
C GLN A 260 36.00 7.80 -9.43
N VAL A 261 36.02 9.10 -9.73
CA VAL A 261 37.06 10.06 -9.30
C VAL A 261 36.63 10.94 -8.13
N CYS A 262 35.43 10.77 -7.58
CA CYS A 262 34.99 11.51 -6.41
C CYS A 262 35.51 10.87 -5.11
N ASP A 263 36.39 11.60 -4.43
CA ASP A 263 37.11 11.18 -3.22
C ASP A 263 36.20 11.10 -2.00
N SER A 264 35.32 12.08 -1.82
CA SER A 264 34.41 12.20 -0.67
C SER A 264 33.21 13.09 -0.97
N ARG A 265 32.20 13.07 -0.11
CA ARG A 265 30.97 13.87 -0.25
C ARG A 265 30.64 14.54 1.07
N TRP A 266 30.23 15.81 1.00
CA TRP A 266 29.59 16.55 2.08
C TRP A 266 28.08 16.46 1.96
N TYR A 267 27.42 16.03 3.03
CA TYR A 267 25.98 16.13 3.21
C TYR A 267 25.68 16.97 4.45
N GLU A 268 24.55 17.66 4.43
CA GLU A 268 24.00 18.41 5.55
C GLU A 268 22.62 17.82 5.87
N TYR A 269 22.35 17.57 7.14
CA TYR A 269 21.03 17.15 7.61
C TYR A 269 20.46 18.23 8.51
N LEU A 270 19.38 18.87 8.07
CA LEU A 270 18.59 19.79 8.88
C LEU A 270 17.58 19.00 9.73
N ILE A 271 17.56 19.25 11.03
CA ILE A 271 16.63 18.64 11.98
C ILE A 271 16.10 19.70 12.95
N PRO A 272 14.79 19.74 13.27
CA PRO A 272 14.28 20.61 14.32
C PRO A 272 14.89 20.24 15.67
N SER A 273 15.24 21.22 16.49
CA SER A 273 15.91 20.96 17.77
C SER A 273 15.06 20.15 18.75
N HIS A 274 13.73 20.28 18.65
CA HIS A 274 12.76 19.51 19.43
C HIS A 274 12.78 17.99 19.16
N ALA A 275 13.47 17.52 18.11
CA ALA A 275 13.76 16.10 17.94
C ALA A 275 14.63 15.53 19.08
N PHE A 276 15.47 16.37 19.68
CA PHE A 276 16.37 16.01 20.79
C PHE A 276 15.78 16.27 22.19
N LEU A 277 14.54 16.75 22.29
CA LEU A 277 13.77 16.68 23.54
C LEU A 277 13.68 15.22 24.03
N PRO A 278 13.54 14.96 25.34
CA PRO A 278 13.24 13.63 25.82
C PRO A 278 11.82 13.21 25.40
N PRO A 279 11.51 11.90 25.35
CA PRO A 279 10.14 11.42 25.15
C PRO A 279 9.20 12.02 26.22
N HIS A 280 7.92 12.20 25.90
CA HIS A 280 6.96 12.74 26.87
C HIS A 280 6.86 11.79 28.09
N PRO A 281 6.74 12.25 29.35
CA PRO A 281 6.67 11.35 30.52
C PRO A 281 5.51 10.34 30.44
N SER A 282 4.41 10.71 29.78
CA SER A 282 3.28 9.81 29.51
C SER A 282 3.57 8.70 28.50
N SER A 283 4.61 8.83 27.67
CA SER A 283 4.92 7.91 26.56
C SER A 283 5.47 6.56 27.01
N TRP A 284 5.29 5.53 26.18
CA TRP A 284 5.76 4.17 26.49
C TRP A 284 7.29 4.11 26.64
N MET A 285 8.02 4.81 25.77
CA MET A 285 9.48 4.87 25.78
C MET A 285 10.00 5.52 27.08
N ALA A 286 9.45 6.65 27.53
CA ALA A 286 9.89 7.32 28.76
C ALA A 286 9.87 6.36 29.97
N ARG A 287 8.73 5.69 30.17
CA ARG A 287 8.53 4.72 31.27
C ARG A 287 9.57 3.59 31.23
N ASN A 288 9.80 3.01 30.05
CA ASN A 288 10.75 1.90 29.86
C ASN A 288 12.22 2.33 30.04
N LEU A 289 12.57 3.60 29.78
CA LEU A 289 13.92 4.12 29.99
C LEU A 289 14.22 4.27 31.48
N GLU A 290 13.27 4.82 32.24
CA GLU A 290 13.36 4.98 33.68
C GLU A 290 13.41 3.62 34.41
N GLU A 291 12.43 2.75 34.19
CA GLU A 291 12.37 1.39 34.76
C GLU A 291 13.67 0.60 34.50
N ALA A 292 14.22 0.70 33.28
CA ALA A 292 15.47 0.04 32.94
C ALA A 292 16.72 0.69 33.54
N ALA A 293 16.73 2.00 33.81
CA ALA A 293 17.81 2.67 34.52
C ALA A 293 17.80 2.27 36.01
N ASP A 294 16.61 2.21 36.64
CA ASP A 294 16.44 1.77 38.02
C ASP A 294 16.84 0.29 38.20
N GLU A 295 16.38 -0.63 37.34
CA GLU A 295 16.78 -2.06 37.37
C GLU A 295 18.30 -2.29 37.18
N THR A 296 19.00 -1.39 36.51
CA THR A 296 20.45 -1.51 36.26
C THR A 296 21.32 -0.70 37.23
N GLY A 297 20.71 0.08 38.12
CA GLY A 297 21.41 1.02 39.01
C GLY A 297 22.02 2.24 38.31
N ASP A 298 21.66 2.50 37.05
CA ASP A 298 22.12 3.64 36.24
C ASP A 298 21.19 4.87 36.38
N ARG A 299 20.31 4.93 37.39
CA ARG A 299 19.34 6.04 37.56
C ARG A 299 20.01 7.42 37.63
N GLU A 300 21.05 7.57 38.44
CA GLU A 300 21.86 8.80 38.53
C GLU A 300 22.57 9.13 37.21
N GLY A 301 23.05 8.10 36.50
CA GLY A 301 23.63 8.24 35.17
C GLY A 301 22.61 8.67 34.11
N TYR A 302 21.40 8.12 34.14
CA TYR A 302 20.31 8.48 33.23
C TYR A 302 19.83 9.92 33.47
N GLU A 303 19.62 10.32 34.72
CA GLU A 303 19.17 11.67 35.05
C GLU A 303 20.24 12.74 34.82
N SER A 304 21.51 12.49 35.15
CA SER A 304 22.61 13.41 34.79
C SER A 304 22.75 13.58 33.28
N ARG A 305 22.40 12.55 32.49
CA ARG A 305 22.29 12.61 31.02
C ARG A 305 20.99 13.23 30.50
N GLN A 306 20.12 13.79 31.35
CA GLN A 306 18.90 14.54 30.96
C GLN A 306 18.68 15.82 31.79
N ALA A 307 19.64 16.22 32.63
CA ALA A 307 19.46 17.27 33.62
C ALA A 307 19.09 18.63 33.00
N GLU A 308 19.60 18.92 31.80
CA GLU A 308 19.43 20.19 31.09
C GLU A 308 18.05 20.35 30.43
N VAL A 309 17.22 19.31 30.45
CA VAL A 309 15.83 19.30 29.93
C VAL A 309 14.81 18.71 30.91
N LYS A 310 15.22 18.31 32.12
CA LYS A 310 14.40 17.54 33.08
C LYS A 310 13.04 18.18 33.35
N ASP A 311 13.02 19.48 33.61
CA ASP A 311 11.80 20.24 33.91
C ASP A 311 11.09 20.81 32.66
N PHE A 312 11.52 20.49 31.42
CA PHE A 312 10.91 21.07 30.21
C PHE A 312 9.42 20.74 30.08
N TRP A 313 9.05 19.45 30.13
CA TRP A 313 7.65 19.05 29.96
C TRP A 313 6.77 19.60 31.08
N LYS A 314 7.26 19.56 32.34
CA LYS A 314 6.61 20.17 33.50
C LYS A 314 6.40 21.68 33.34
N THR A 315 7.39 22.41 32.81
CA THR A 315 7.28 23.86 32.57
C THR A 315 6.26 24.17 31.48
N VAL A 316 6.16 23.33 30.45
CA VAL A 316 5.13 23.45 29.40
C VAL A 316 3.74 23.15 29.99
N GLU A 317 3.63 22.09 30.79
CA GLU A 317 2.40 21.74 31.52
C GLU A 317 1.93 22.89 32.43
N GLU A 318 2.82 23.47 33.24
CA GLU A 318 2.49 24.57 34.17
C GLU A 318 2.25 25.93 33.48
N ARG A 319 2.94 26.24 32.37
CA ARG A 319 2.92 27.57 31.73
C ARG A 319 1.98 27.68 30.52
N ASP A 320 2.00 26.69 29.63
CA ASP A 320 1.34 26.79 28.32
C ASP A 320 0.04 25.99 28.28
N ILE A 321 0.00 24.85 28.96
CA ILE A 321 -1.13 23.92 28.97
C ILE A 321 -2.10 24.30 30.08
N LYS A 322 -1.62 24.47 31.32
CA LYS A 322 -2.47 24.74 32.47
C LYS A 322 -3.37 25.98 32.31
N PRO A 323 -2.93 27.15 31.80
CA PRO A 323 -3.85 28.28 31.63
C PRO A 323 -4.95 28.03 30.61
N ILE A 324 -4.71 27.16 29.61
CA ILE A 324 -5.76 26.73 28.67
C ILE A 324 -6.72 25.79 29.41
N VAL A 325 -6.19 24.77 30.09
CA VAL A 325 -6.96 23.76 30.87
C VAL A 325 -7.81 24.40 31.97
N ASP A 326 -7.27 25.36 32.72
CA ASP A 326 -7.96 26.14 33.75
C ASP A 326 -9.01 27.11 33.14
N SER A 327 -8.89 27.47 31.85
CA SER A 327 -9.88 28.26 31.10
C SER A 327 -10.94 27.42 30.38
N LEU A 328 -10.76 26.09 30.31
CA LEU A 328 -11.83 25.17 29.89
C LEU A 328 -12.83 25.05 31.03
N ASP A 329 -14.11 25.06 30.67
CA ASP A 329 -15.20 24.77 31.60
C ASP A 329 -15.06 23.36 32.21
N ASP A 330 -15.54 23.20 33.44
CA ASP A 330 -15.41 21.95 34.21
C ASP A 330 -16.11 20.74 33.55
N ASP A 331 -17.03 20.97 32.59
CA ASP A 331 -17.77 19.92 31.86
C ASP A 331 -17.00 19.28 30.69
N ILE A 332 -15.86 19.86 30.27
CA ILE A 332 -15.07 19.39 29.12
C ILE A 332 -13.59 19.13 29.43
N ARG A 333 -13.09 19.63 30.57
CA ARG A 333 -11.65 19.63 30.91
C ARG A 333 -10.99 18.24 30.86
N ASP A 334 -11.58 17.26 31.52
CA ASP A 334 -10.97 15.93 31.68
C ASP A 334 -10.94 15.14 30.37
N MET A 335 -12.02 15.23 29.57
CA MET A 335 -12.08 14.64 28.23
C MET A 335 -10.95 15.21 27.34
N VAL A 336 -10.81 16.54 27.33
CA VAL A 336 -9.80 17.23 26.52
C VAL A 336 -8.37 16.88 26.93
N LEU A 337 -8.10 16.62 28.23
CA LEU A 337 -6.78 16.15 28.68
C LEU A 337 -6.46 14.75 28.17
N GLN A 338 -7.41 13.81 28.26
CA GLN A 338 -7.24 12.44 27.75
C GLN A 338 -6.89 12.44 26.24
N ALA A 339 -7.49 13.37 25.48
CA ALA A 339 -7.36 13.51 24.02
C ALA A 339 -5.94 13.74 23.46
N ILE A 340 -5.00 14.16 24.32
CA ILE A 340 -3.70 14.68 23.90
C ILE A 340 -2.58 13.69 24.21
N HIS A 341 -2.71 12.96 25.33
CA HIS A 341 -1.80 11.88 25.69
C HIS A 341 -2.14 10.58 24.97
N GLU A 342 -3.40 10.36 24.59
CA GLU A 342 -3.89 9.20 23.82
C GLU A 342 -4.59 9.65 22.52
N PRO A 343 -3.84 10.25 21.56
CA PRO A 343 -4.42 10.84 20.35
C PRO A 343 -5.00 9.81 19.35
N SER A 344 -4.89 8.52 19.65
CA SER A 344 -5.51 7.39 18.93
C SER A 344 -6.95 7.12 19.37
N ASP A 345 -7.32 7.47 20.60
CA ASP A 345 -8.49 6.92 21.29
C ASP A 345 -9.56 7.99 21.60
N PHE A 346 -9.35 9.21 21.13
CA PHE A 346 -10.24 10.33 21.44
C PHE A 346 -11.31 10.59 20.38
N ASN A 347 -12.55 10.35 20.78
CA ASN A 347 -13.74 10.79 20.07
C ASN A 347 -14.65 11.54 21.07
N PRO A 348 -14.94 12.84 20.88
CA PRO A 348 -15.78 13.60 21.81
C PRO A 348 -17.17 12.97 22.00
N ASP A 349 -17.78 12.54 20.89
CA ASP A 349 -19.08 11.87 20.85
C ASP A 349 -19.20 10.94 19.66
N GLY A 350 -19.98 9.87 19.84
CA GLY A 350 -20.33 8.89 18.82
C GLY A 350 -21.29 9.38 17.75
N GLU A 351 -20.93 10.41 16.98
CA GLU A 351 -21.43 10.58 15.60
C GLU A 351 -20.48 11.41 14.70
N GLN A 352 -20.72 11.35 13.40
CA GLN A 352 -19.77 11.70 12.34
C GLN A 352 -19.50 13.21 12.23
N GLN A 353 -18.30 13.57 11.76
CA GLN A 353 -18.03 14.88 11.15
C GLN A 353 -17.35 14.69 9.79
N ASP A 354 -17.80 15.49 8.82
CA ASP A 354 -17.26 15.52 7.47
C ASP A 354 -15.85 16.13 7.40
N LYS A 355 -15.00 15.57 6.52
CA LYS A 355 -13.78 16.27 6.10
C LYS A 355 -14.10 17.32 5.04
N GLN A 356 -14.57 18.49 5.49
CA GLN A 356 -14.73 19.69 4.67
C GLN A 356 -13.74 20.82 5.05
N GLU A 357 -12.52 20.49 5.45
CA GLU A 357 -11.38 21.42 5.52
C GLU A 357 -10.32 21.12 4.43
N ASP A 358 -10.70 21.25 3.15
CA ASP A 358 -9.71 21.39 2.05
C ASP A 358 -10.19 22.27 0.87
N GLN A 359 -11.20 23.13 1.10
CA GLN A 359 -11.68 24.14 0.14
C GLN A 359 -11.42 25.60 0.58
N VAL A 360 -10.35 25.85 1.34
CA VAL A 360 -9.89 27.22 1.66
C VAL A 360 -8.41 27.41 1.34
N LYS A 361 -8.00 27.06 0.10
CA LYS A 361 -6.62 27.34 -0.36
C LYS A 361 -6.40 27.53 -1.87
N GLN A 362 -7.43 27.84 -2.67
CA GLN A 362 -7.20 28.23 -4.08
C GLN A 362 -8.24 29.19 -4.73
N THR A 363 -8.74 30.18 -3.99
CA THR A 363 -9.45 31.35 -4.56
C THR A 363 -8.92 32.65 -3.95
N ALA A 364 -7.66 32.97 -4.27
CA ALA A 364 -6.98 34.17 -3.78
C ALA A 364 -6.00 34.75 -4.82
N ASP A 365 -6.48 34.93 -6.05
CA ASP A 365 -5.96 35.97 -6.95
C ASP A 365 -6.99 36.27 -8.06
N LEU A 366 -6.82 37.41 -8.75
CA LEU A 366 -7.72 37.98 -9.76
C LEU A 366 -9.10 38.43 -9.24
N ASN A 367 -9.16 39.66 -8.72
CA ASN A 367 -10.39 40.45 -8.75
C ASN A 367 -10.07 41.95 -8.93
N THR A 368 -10.61 42.57 -9.98
CA THR A 368 -10.49 44.02 -10.24
C THR A 368 -11.77 44.60 -10.84
N SER A 369 -12.05 45.86 -10.49
CA SER A 369 -13.10 46.76 -11.01
C SER A 369 -14.58 46.53 -10.62
N ALA A 370 -14.99 47.38 -9.65
CA ALA A 370 -16.18 48.25 -9.69
C ALA A 370 -17.59 47.71 -9.28
N PRO A 371 -18.53 48.59 -8.85
CA PRO A 371 -19.59 48.21 -7.90
C PRO A 371 -21.03 48.68 -8.23
N ALA A 372 -21.96 48.43 -7.28
CA ALA A 372 -23.33 48.98 -7.13
C ALA A 372 -24.39 48.39 -8.11
N ASP A 373 -25.70 48.31 -7.81
CA ASP A 373 -26.58 48.94 -6.81
C ASP A 373 -27.84 48.07 -6.50
N ALA A 374 -28.57 48.37 -5.41
CA ALA A 374 -30.05 48.22 -5.22
C ALA A 374 -30.73 46.81 -5.35
N GLU A 375 -31.94 46.51 -4.85
CA GLU A 375 -32.81 47.04 -3.77
C GLU A 375 -33.90 45.99 -3.39
N SER A 376 -34.73 46.31 -2.39
CA SER A 376 -36.11 45.84 -2.16
C SER A 376 -36.40 44.49 -1.44
N LYS A 377 -37.25 44.65 -0.42
CA LYS A 377 -37.91 43.74 0.56
C LYS A 377 -39.44 43.72 0.20
N PRO A 378 -40.44 43.26 1.01
CA PRO A 378 -40.50 42.37 2.20
C PRO A 378 -41.73 41.39 2.23
N GLU A 379 -42.08 40.90 3.45
CA GLU A 379 -43.44 40.51 3.97
C GLU A 379 -44.08 39.16 3.55
N ALA A 380 -44.78 38.38 4.41
CA ALA A 380 -45.05 38.35 5.89
C ALA A 380 -45.42 36.87 6.30
N ALA A 381 -45.78 36.41 7.51
CA ALA A 381 -46.09 36.90 8.88
C ALA A 381 -45.65 35.80 9.92
N ALA A 382 -45.57 35.90 11.26
CA ALA A 382 -46.46 36.30 12.39
C ALA A 382 -47.60 35.28 12.69
N GLU A 383 -47.94 34.85 13.93
CA GLU A 383 -47.47 35.05 15.35
C GLU A 383 -47.66 33.73 16.18
N THR A 384 -47.70 33.55 17.52
CA THR A 384 -47.49 34.32 18.80
C THR A 384 -47.05 33.33 19.93
N ALA A 385 -46.78 33.74 21.19
CA ALA A 385 -46.46 32.84 22.34
C ALA A 385 -46.82 33.40 23.75
N ALA A 386 -47.15 32.55 24.76
CA ALA A 386 -46.81 32.69 26.21
C ALA A 386 -47.52 31.68 27.21
N ASN A 387 -46.74 31.19 28.19
CA ASN A 387 -47.00 30.95 29.65
C ASN A 387 -47.99 29.90 30.28
N THR A 388 -47.36 28.95 31.02
CA THR A 388 -47.56 28.48 32.44
C THR A 388 -48.92 28.06 33.03
N ASP A 389 -49.02 26.81 33.54
CA ASP A 389 -49.03 26.49 35.00
C ASP A 389 -48.98 24.96 35.32
N THR A 390 -48.72 24.58 36.58
CA THR A 390 -48.58 23.20 37.15
C THR A 390 -49.63 22.91 38.25
N PRO A 391 -49.89 21.67 38.78
CA PRO A 391 -48.93 20.59 39.13
C PRO A 391 -49.37 19.10 38.91
N MET A 392 -48.52 18.18 39.41
CA MET A 392 -48.55 16.69 39.41
C MET A 392 -49.60 16.06 40.38
N PRO A 393 -49.84 14.70 40.44
CA PRO A 393 -48.97 13.58 40.01
C PRO A 393 -49.59 12.31 39.36
N ASP A 394 -48.77 11.52 38.63
CA ASP A 394 -48.29 10.18 39.04
C ASP A 394 -47.21 9.60 38.08
N GLN A 395 -46.60 8.45 38.42
CA GLN A 395 -45.44 7.82 37.75
C GLN A 395 -45.78 6.90 36.53
N PRO A 396 -44.77 6.47 35.72
CA PRO A 396 -43.59 7.18 35.22
C PRO A 396 -43.40 7.01 33.69
N ALA A 397 -42.77 7.99 33.01
CA ALA A 397 -42.42 7.91 31.59
C ALA A 397 -40.90 7.97 31.34
N THR A 398 -40.44 7.35 30.25
CA THR A 398 -39.03 7.16 29.88
C THR A 398 -38.44 8.35 29.11
N LEU A 399 -37.31 8.89 29.59
CA LEU A 399 -36.37 9.78 28.90
C LEU A 399 -34.97 9.51 29.50
N GLU A 400 -33.82 9.74 28.87
CA GLU A 400 -33.47 9.94 27.45
C GLU A 400 -31.97 9.61 27.28
N SER A 401 -31.49 9.48 26.04
CA SER A 401 -30.05 9.45 25.76
C SER A 401 -29.45 10.86 25.89
N THR A 402 -28.44 11.03 26.74
CA THR A 402 -27.62 12.25 26.77
C THR A 402 -26.74 12.33 25.52
N ASN A 403 -27.33 12.75 24.40
CA ASN A 403 -26.57 13.38 23.33
C ASN A 403 -25.87 14.60 23.94
N ILE A 404 -24.53 14.58 23.99
CA ILE A 404 -23.79 15.81 24.23
C ILE A 404 -24.15 16.78 23.09
N PRO A 405 -24.51 18.04 23.39
CA PRO A 405 -24.90 18.99 22.35
C PRO A 405 -23.79 19.15 21.31
N THR A 406 -24.16 19.32 20.04
CA THR A 406 -23.21 19.54 18.93
C THR A 406 -22.25 20.71 19.21
N GLU A 407 -22.67 21.67 20.04
CA GLU A 407 -21.86 22.80 20.48
C GLU A 407 -20.77 22.41 21.50
N GLN A 408 -21.02 21.43 22.38
CA GLN A 408 -20.03 20.89 23.31
C GLN A 408 -19.01 19.99 22.59
N LYS A 409 -19.43 19.21 21.59
CA LYS A 409 -18.48 18.52 20.68
C LYS A 409 -17.54 19.50 19.99
N LYS A 410 -18.06 20.60 19.42
CA LYS A 410 -17.22 21.68 18.86
C LYS A 410 -16.30 22.33 19.89
N ARG A 411 -16.79 22.63 21.11
CA ARG A 411 -15.96 23.16 22.21
C ARG A 411 -14.78 22.23 22.50
N ILE A 412 -15.02 20.93 22.58
CA ILE A 412 -13.99 19.90 22.79
C ILE A 412 -13.00 19.83 21.60
N GLU A 413 -13.48 19.81 20.36
CA GLU A 413 -12.62 19.77 19.16
C GLU A 413 -11.75 21.02 19.04
N VAL A 414 -12.31 22.20 19.34
CA VAL A 414 -11.59 23.47 19.42
C VAL A 414 -10.55 23.42 20.55
N ALA A 415 -10.89 22.92 21.74
CA ALA A 415 -9.96 22.80 22.86
C ALA A 415 -8.80 21.83 22.57
N VAL A 416 -9.07 20.69 21.92
CA VAL A 416 -8.03 19.75 21.48
C VAL A 416 -7.18 20.34 20.34
N ARG A 417 -7.76 21.13 19.43
CA ARG A 417 -7.03 21.88 18.38
C ARG A 417 -6.17 22.98 18.99
N GLN A 418 -6.64 23.67 20.02
CA GLN A 418 -5.89 24.65 20.81
C GLN A 418 -4.73 24.01 21.56
N LEU A 419 -4.94 22.88 22.25
CA LEU A 419 -3.90 22.23 23.05
C LEU A 419 -2.87 21.48 22.19
N LYS A 420 -3.27 20.84 21.08
CA LYS A 420 -2.32 20.34 20.08
C LYS A 420 -1.53 21.50 19.45
N THR A 421 -2.14 22.67 19.26
CA THR A 421 -1.44 23.90 18.88
C THR A 421 -0.47 24.38 19.96
N ALA A 422 -0.86 24.35 21.24
CA ALA A 422 -0.02 24.77 22.37
C ALA A 422 1.20 23.86 22.56
N TYR A 423 1.02 22.53 22.59
CA TYR A 423 2.15 21.58 22.64
C TYR A 423 3.07 21.73 21.42
N ASN A 424 2.54 21.97 20.22
CA ASN A 424 3.37 22.22 19.04
C ASN A 424 4.05 23.59 19.08
N ALA A 425 3.41 24.63 19.61
CA ALA A 425 4.02 25.94 19.83
C ALA A 425 5.16 25.85 20.86
N ALA A 426 4.96 25.14 21.97
CA ALA A 426 5.98 24.87 22.98
C ALA A 426 7.18 24.09 22.40
N ARG A 427 6.94 23.06 21.57
CA ARG A 427 7.99 22.33 20.84
C ARG A 427 8.71 23.19 19.82
N ARG A 428 8.02 24.09 19.11
CA ARG A 428 8.65 25.06 18.19
C ARG A 428 9.46 26.11 18.96
N ALA A 429 8.98 26.54 20.13
CA ALA A 429 9.65 27.48 21.04
C ALA A 429 10.83 26.87 21.83
N PHE A 430 10.99 25.55 21.86
CA PHE A 430 12.16 24.90 22.49
C PHE A 430 13.47 25.40 21.88
N ARG A 431 14.46 25.64 22.74
CA ARG A 431 15.83 25.99 22.38
C ARG A 431 16.76 24.99 23.03
N ILE A 432 17.64 24.38 22.25
CA ILE A 432 18.50 23.29 22.72
C ILE A 432 19.65 23.86 23.58
N PRO A 433 19.89 23.34 24.81
CA PRO A 433 21.03 23.79 25.61
C PRO A 433 22.37 23.41 24.98
N GLU A 434 23.41 24.24 25.19
CA GLU A 434 24.77 23.99 24.67
C GLU A 434 25.33 22.63 25.11
N GLU A 435 25.03 22.19 26.33
CA GLU A 435 25.40 20.86 26.84
C GLU A 435 24.79 19.73 26.01
N ARG A 436 23.54 19.89 25.55
CA ARG A 436 22.88 18.93 24.66
C ARG A 436 23.46 18.96 23.26
N ILE A 437 23.84 20.14 22.74
CA ILE A 437 24.60 20.25 21.48
C ILE A 437 25.95 19.52 21.61
N ALA A 438 26.67 19.70 22.71
CA ALA A 438 27.94 19.02 22.98
C ALA A 438 27.75 17.49 23.05
N ARG A 439 26.65 17.01 23.63
CA ARG A 439 26.32 15.58 23.62
C ARG A 439 25.94 15.06 22.23
N VAL A 440 25.21 15.83 21.43
CA VAL A 440 24.96 15.52 20.00
C VAL A 440 26.31 15.41 19.28
N GLN A 441 27.23 16.34 19.48
CA GLN A 441 28.56 16.31 18.87
C GLN A 441 29.34 15.05 19.27
N ALA A 442 29.45 14.74 20.57
CA ALA A 442 30.13 13.54 21.05
C ALA A 442 29.52 12.24 20.48
N ALA A 443 28.20 12.20 20.29
CA ALA A 443 27.51 11.09 19.64
C ALA A 443 27.81 11.00 18.13
N LEU A 444 28.00 12.13 17.44
CA LEU A 444 28.44 12.18 16.03
C LEU A 444 29.91 11.77 15.87
N ASP A 445 30.78 12.16 16.80
CA ASP A 445 32.22 11.82 16.79
C ASP A 445 32.47 10.31 16.88
N SER A 446 31.55 9.55 17.50
CA SER A 446 31.59 8.08 17.56
C SER A 446 31.61 7.37 16.18
N TYR A 447 31.23 8.08 15.11
CA TYR A 447 31.27 7.60 13.73
C TYR A 447 32.60 7.84 13.01
N VAL A 448 33.44 8.75 13.51
CA VAL A 448 34.64 9.22 12.81
C VAL A 448 35.66 8.08 12.63
N GLY A 449 36.35 8.12 11.50
CA GLY A 449 37.25 7.07 11.03
C GLY A 449 36.53 5.92 10.31
N THR A 450 37.21 4.78 10.20
CA THR A 450 36.71 3.61 9.47
C THR A 450 36.01 2.62 10.41
N ARG A 451 34.68 2.57 10.33
CA ARG A 451 33.81 1.71 11.17
C ARG A 451 32.98 0.76 10.29
N ASN A 452 32.30 -0.21 10.92
CA ASN A 452 31.40 -1.14 10.24
C ASN A 452 29.95 -0.64 10.31
N TYR A 453 29.33 -0.39 9.15
CA TYR A 453 28.03 0.28 9.05
C TYR A 453 26.88 -0.67 8.70
N HIS A 454 27.02 -1.96 9.00
CA HIS A 454 26.07 -2.99 8.57
C HIS A 454 24.64 -2.82 9.14
N ASN A 455 24.48 -2.29 10.36
CA ASN A 455 23.17 -1.93 10.94
C ASN A 455 22.58 -0.64 10.37
N PHE A 456 23.46 0.27 9.92
CA PHE A 456 23.13 1.57 9.35
C PHE A 456 22.70 1.48 7.88
N THR A 457 22.57 0.28 7.31
CA THR A 457 22.06 0.06 5.94
C THR A 457 20.99 -1.05 5.96
N ILE A 458 20.56 -1.49 4.78
CA ILE A 458 19.83 -2.74 4.54
C ILE A 458 20.72 -3.73 3.78
N GLN A 459 20.31 -5.01 3.75
CA GLN A 459 20.95 -6.07 2.94
C GLN A 459 22.47 -6.27 3.18
N LYS A 460 22.97 -5.98 4.39
CA LYS A 460 24.36 -6.22 4.79
C LYS A 460 24.45 -6.93 6.14
N THR A 461 25.33 -7.91 6.21
CA THR A 461 25.71 -8.63 7.43
C THR A 461 26.99 -8.03 8.02
N ALA A 462 27.25 -8.22 9.31
CA ALA A 462 28.43 -7.65 9.96
C ALA A 462 29.77 -8.08 9.31
N ARG A 463 29.80 -9.29 8.75
CA ARG A 463 31.00 -9.88 8.14
C ARG A 463 31.30 -9.39 6.72
N ASP A 464 30.39 -8.66 6.07
CA ASP A 464 30.59 -8.15 4.72
C ASP A 464 31.64 -7.02 4.72
N PRO A 465 32.82 -7.19 4.07
CA PRO A 465 33.86 -6.14 4.05
C PRO A 465 33.36 -4.85 3.39
N SER A 466 32.40 -4.94 2.47
CA SER A 466 31.75 -3.80 1.82
C SER A 466 30.72 -3.08 2.68
N ALA A 467 30.52 -3.47 3.95
CA ALA A 467 29.81 -2.68 4.96
C ALA A 467 30.71 -1.68 5.71
N LYS A 468 32.05 -1.78 5.61
CA LYS A 468 32.98 -0.84 6.24
C LYS A 468 33.03 0.50 5.48
N ARG A 469 32.89 1.63 6.17
CA ARG A 469 32.94 2.99 5.59
C ARG A 469 33.77 3.92 6.45
N ASN A 470 34.29 4.96 5.81
CA ASN A 470 35.18 5.95 6.43
C ASN A 470 34.49 7.33 6.47
N ILE A 471 34.27 7.84 7.67
CA ILE A 471 33.76 9.19 7.93
C ILE A 471 34.96 10.08 8.29
N LYS A 472 35.17 11.14 7.51
CA LYS A 472 36.27 12.11 7.72
C LYS A 472 35.93 13.07 8.87
N SER A 473 34.69 13.54 8.95
CA SER A 473 34.16 14.36 10.05
C SER A 473 32.63 14.28 10.10
N PHE A 474 32.04 14.55 11.26
CA PHE A 474 30.61 14.76 11.42
C PHE A 474 30.40 15.83 12.50
N VAL A 475 29.91 17.01 12.11
CA VAL A 475 29.89 18.21 12.96
C VAL A 475 28.47 18.77 13.04
N CYS A 476 27.98 18.97 14.26
CA CYS A 476 26.80 19.80 14.53
C CYS A 476 27.19 21.28 14.48
N ASN A 477 26.39 22.11 13.82
CA ASN A 477 26.54 23.56 13.95
C ASN A 477 26.27 23.98 15.42
N PRO A 478 27.19 24.65 16.12
CA PRO A 478 27.00 25.08 17.51
C PRO A 478 26.03 26.27 17.66
N GLN A 479 25.65 26.93 16.55
CA GLN A 479 24.65 28.00 16.55
C GLN A 479 23.42 27.57 15.75
N PRO A 480 22.37 27.05 16.41
CA PRO A 480 21.10 26.72 15.77
C PRO A 480 20.46 27.91 15.04
N ILE A 481 19.68 27.62 14.00
CA ILE A 481 19.04 28.65 13.16
C ILE A 481 17.55 28.70 13.52
N ILE A 482 17.02 29.87 13.88
CA ILE A 482 15.60 30.06 14.24
C ILE A 482 14.83 30.60 13.04
N ILE A 483 13.83 29.85 12.56
CA ILE A 483 13.02 30.17 11.38
C ILE A 483 11.55 29.80 11.67
N ASN A 484 10.63 30.73 11.39
CA ASN A 484 9.20 30.65 11.73
C ASN A 484 8.96 30.20 13.19
N GLY A 485 9.72 30.82 14.11
CA GLY A 485 9.72 30.50 15.54
C GLY A 485 10.36 29.16 15.93
N THR A 486 10.65 28.27 14.97
CA THR A 486 11.21 26.93 15.18
C THR A 486 12.73 26.97 15.09
N GLU A 487 13.43 26.28 15.99
CA GLU A 487 14.89 26.17 15.96
C GLU A 487 15.35 24.90 15.22
N TRP A 488 16.39 25.05 14.39
CA TRP A 488 16.92 24.01 13.51
C TRP A 488 18.43 23.81 13.69
N LEU A 489 18.86 22.55 13.74
CA LEU A 489 20.28 22.15 13.79
C LEU A 489 20.72 21.64 12.42
N SER A 490 21.87 22.12 11.96
CA SER A 490 22.58 21.58 10.79
C SER A 490 23.60 20.54 11.26
N LEU A 491 23.47 19.30 10.81
CA LEU A 491 24.44 18.22 11.04
C LEU A 491 25.21 17.95 9.74
N LYS A 492 26.47 18.40 9.63
CA LYS A 492 27.28 18.27 8.41
C LYS A 492 28.21 17.07 8.50
N VAL A 493 28.10 16.13 7.56
CA VAL A 493 28.93 14.91 7.49
C VAL A 493 29.80 14.88 6.24
N HIS A 494 31.10 14.69 6.43
CA HIS A 494 32.07 14.44 5.38
C HIS A 494 32.42 12.95 5.36
N GLY A 495 32.04 12.23 4.31
CA GLY A 495 32.32 10.80 4.17
C GLY A 495 32.97 10.45 2.84
N GLN A 496 33.87 9.47 2.84
CA GLN A 496 34.49 8.99 1.61
C GLN A 496 33.43 8.40 0.66
N SER A 497 32.55 7.56 1.21
CA SER A 497 31.36 7.04 0.54
C SER A 497 30.31 6.65 1.58
N PHE A 498 29.05 6.57 1.14
CA PHE A 498 27.90 6.20 1.97
C PHE A 498 27.11 5.06 1.33
N MET A 499 26.42 4.27 2.14
CA MET A 499 25.47 3.24 1.71
C MET A 499 24.03 3.79 1.68
N MET A 500 23.11 3.03 1.06
CA MET A 500 21.68 3.35 1.05
C MET A 500 21.17 3.52 2.49
N HIS A 501 20.42 4.61 2.72
CA HIS A 501 19.91 5.01 4.04
C HIS A 501 20.95 5.33 5.14
N GLN A 502 22.27 5.29 4.87
CA GLN A 502 23.30 5.33 5.92
C GLN A 502 23.25 6.58 6.79
N ILE A 503 23.26 7.77 6.18
CA ILE A 503 23.24 9.05 6.91
C ILE A 503 21.96 9.17 7.74
N ARG A 504 20.81 8.79 7.18
CA ARG A 504 19.51 8.82 7.87
C ARG A 504 19.49 7.89 9.09
N LYS A 505 20.06 6.67 9.00
CA LYS A 505 20.20 5.79 10.17
C LYS A 505 21.23 6.30 11.19
N MET A 506 22.32 6.94 10.75
CA MET A 506 23.32 7.52 11.66
C MET A 506 22.72 8.68 12.47
N VAL A 507 22.01 9.60 11.80
CA VAL A 507 21.27 10.71 12.45
C VAL A 507 20.16 10.18 13.36
N GLY A 508 19.39 9.19 12.91
CA GLY A 508 18.34 8.56 13.72
C GLY A 508 18.86 7.93 15.00
N MET A 509 19.99 7.22 14.93
CA MET A 509 20.63 6.65 16.11
C MET A 509 21.10 7.75 17.08
N VAL A 510 21.71 8.84 16.59
CA VAL A 510 22.16 9.96 17.45
C VAL A 510 20.99 10.70 18.10
N ALA A 511 19.95 11.01 17.31
CA ALA A 511 18.74 11.63 17.83
C ALA A 511 18.12 10.79 18.94
N LEU A 512 18.00 9.47 18.74
CA LEU A 512 17.48 8.55 19.75
C LEU A 512 18.42 8.39 20.96
N THR A 513 19.73 8.29 20.78
CA THR A 513 20.70 8.21 21.90
C THR A 513 20.65 9.45 22.80
N VAL A 514 20.45 10.65 22.24
CA VAL A 514 20.32 11.89 23.02
C VAL A 514 18.91 12.05 23.61
N ARG A 515 17.85 11.84 22.80
CA ARG A 515 16.44 11.84 23.25
C ARG A 515 16.23 10.89 24.42
N CYS A 516 16.65 9.63 24.28
CA CYS A 516 16.39 8.55 25.23
C CYS A 516 17.44 8.45 26.36
N GLY A 517 18.38 9.38 26.50
CA GLY A 517 19.33 9.37 27.62
C GLY A 517 20.37 8.24 27.56
N THR A 518 20.43 7.50 26.45
CA THR A 518 21.30 6.34 26.23
C THR A 518 22.80 6.67 26.35
N PRO A 519 23.64 5.77 26.89
CA PRO A 519 25.09 5.85 26.76
C PRO A 519 25.54 5.91 25.28
N ILE A 520 26.57 6.70 24.96
CA ILE A 520 27.04 6.91 23.57
C ILE A 520 27.73 5.65 23.02
N GLU A 521 28.24 4.82 23.91
CA GLU A 521 28.83 3.50 23.70
C GLU A 521 27.88 2.60 22.88
N ARG A 522 26.56 2.76 23.05
CA ARG A 522 25.53 2.05 22.29
C ARG A 522 25.63 2.25 20.77
N ILE A 523 26.15 3.39 20.32
CA ILE A 523 26.43 3.64 18.89
C ILE A 523 27.63 2.81 18.43
N VAL A 524 28.66 2.65 19.27
CA VAL A 524 29.85 1.84 18.99
C VAL A 524 29.50 0.33 19.05
N GLU A 525 28.68 -0.09 20.00
CA GLU A 525 28.11 -1.45 20.05
C GLU A 525 27.33 -1.79 18.77
N ALA A 526 26.56 -0.83 18.23
CA ALA A 526 25.82 -0.98 16.97
C ALA A 526 26.72 -1.02 15.72
N GLN A 527 28.00 -0.66 15.82
CA GLN A 527 29.04 -0.89 14.80
C GLN A 527 29.71 -2.27 14.95
N GLY A 528 29.36 -3.06 15.97
CA GLY A 528 29.88 -4.41 16.19
C GLY A 528 29.23 -5.49 15.30
N ASP A 529 29.30 -6.74 15.77
CA ASP A 529 28.73 -7.91 15.09
C ASP A 529 27.24 -8.17 15.41
N LEU A 530 26.70 -7.52 16.45
CA LEU A 530 25.30 -7.67 16.89
C LEU A 530 24.32 -6.90 16.00
N LYS A 531 23.08 -7.39 15.91
CA LYS A 531 22.04 -6.80 15.06
C LYS A 531 21.23 -5.74 15.82
N TYR A 532 21.12 -4.55 15.23
CA TYR A 532 20.36 -3.42 15.78
C TYR A 532 19.27 -2.94 14.81
N SER A 533 18.06 -2.76 15.33
CA SER A 533 16.87 -2.30 14.58
C SER A 533 16.82 -0.76 14.46
N ILE A 534 17.91 -0.15 13.98
CA ILE A 534 18.02 1.31 13.85
C ILE A 534 16.96 1.83 12.86
N PRO A 535 16.04 2.73 13.26
CA PRO A 535 15.01 3.26 12.38
C PRO A 535 15.57 4.31 11.41
N LYS A 536 14.79 4.63 10.37
CA LYS A 536 15.19 5.56 9.30
C LYS A 536 14.38 6.85 9.38
N VAL A 537 14.99 7.91 9.91
CA VAL A 537 14.41 9.28 9.96
C VAL A 537 13.91 9.76 8.59
N PRO A 538 13.06 10.80 8.53
CA PRO A 538 12.54 11.37 7.28
C PRO A 538 13.59 11.66 6.18
N GLY A 539 13.11 11.81 4.94
CA GLY A 539 13.97 12.22 3.82
C GLY A 539 14.23 13.72 3.80
N LEU A 540 13.25 14.50 4.25
CA LEU A 540 13.12 15.95 4.14
C LEU A 540 14.38 16.72 4.58
N GLY A 541 14.92 16.40 5.75
CA GLY A 541 16.10 17.10 6.29
C GLY A 541 17.40 16.87 5.53
N LEU A 542 17.51 15.85 4.67
CA LEU A 542 18.78 15.49 4.03
C LEU A 542 19.02 16.25 2.72
N LEU A 543 20.15 16.96 2.65
CA LEU A 543 20.68 17.51 1.40
C LEU A 543 22.15 17.11 1.17
N LEU A 544 22.52 16.94 -0.09
CA LEU A 544 23.93 16.88 -0.52
C LEU A 544 24.45 18.31 -0.67
N GLU A 545 25.49 18.70 0.08
CA GLU A 545 26.13 20.01 -0.11
C GLU A 545 27.04 20.00 -1.34
N ARG A 546 28.03 19.10 -1.37
CA ARG A 546 28.95 18.98 -2.52
C ARG A 546 29.74 17.66 -2.55
N PRO A 547 29.97 17.07 -3.74
CA PRO A 547 31.03 16.10 -3.95
C PRO A 547 32.42 16.77 -4.03
N VAL A 548 33.44 16.04 -3.62
CA VAL A 548 34.84 16.48 -3.52
C VAL A 548 35.72 15.70 -4.50
N PHE A 549 36.70 16.37 -5.10
CA PHE A 549 37.49 15.90 -6.25
C PHE A 549 38.99 16.27 -6.15
N ASP A 550 39.52 16.39 -4.94
CA ASP A 550 40.90 16.81 -4.65
C ASP A 550 41.93 16.04 -5.49
N SER A 551 41.79 14.70 -5.57
CA SER A 551 42.70 13.84 -6.35
C SER A 551 42.66 14.12 -7.85
N TYR A 552 41.53 14.57 -8.39
CA TYR A 552 41.42 15.01 -9.78
C TYR A 552 42.00 16.42 -9.96
N ASN A 553 41.69 17.34 -9.04
CA ASN A 553 42.06 18.75 -9.09
C ASN A 553 43.56 19.00 -8.94
N GLU A 554 44.26 18.15 -8.18
CA GLU A 554 45.72 18.22 -7.99
C GLU A 554 46.48 17.47 -9.09
N ILE A 555 46.03 16.26 -9.46
CA ILE A 555 46.80 15.37 -10.34
C ILE A 555 46.38 15.51 -11.81
N GLN A 556 45.09 15.39 -12.11
CA GLN A 556 44.60 15.25 -13.49
C GLN A 556 44.35 16.60 -14.16
N ALA A 557 43.75 17.55 -13.43
CA ALA A 557 43.47 18.89 -13.93
C ALA A 557 44.76 19.63 -14.30
N VAL A 558 45.74 19.67 -13.38
CA VAL A 558 47.06 20.28 -13.60
C VAL A 558 47.81 19.59 -14.74
N LYS A 559 47.90 18.25 -14.74
CA LYS A 559 48.64 17.49 -15.77
C LYS A 559 48.10 17.69 -17.19
N HIS A 560 46.79 17.91 -17.34
CA HIS A 560 46.13 18.00 -18.64
C HIS A 560 45.68 19.42 -19.00
N ASP A 561 46.10 20.44 -18.24
CA ASP A 561 45.72 21.85 -18.41
C ASP A 561 44.19 22.04 -18.48
N LYS A 562 43.49 21.57 -17.44
CA LYS A 562 42.02 21.63 -17.31
C LYS A 562 41.65 22.38 -16.05
N GLU A 563 40.46 22.98 -16.07
CA GLU A 563 39.93 23.68 -14.90
C GLU A 563 39.70 22.72 -13.72
N LYS A 564 39.84 23.27 -12.51
CA LYS A 564 39.56 22.55 -11.27
C LYS A 564 38.05 22.45 -11.08
N LEU A 565 37.62 21.27 -10.68
CA LEU A 565 36.24 20.97 -10.32
C LEU A 565 35.98 21.46 -8.90
N ASP A 566 35.56 22.72 -8.79
CA ASP A 566 35.30 23.39 -7.53
C ASP A 566 33.92 24.08 -7.55
N PHE A 567 33.18 23.91 -6.46
CA PHE A 567 31.90 24.57 -6.23
C PHE A 567 32.06 25.97 -5.62
N GLY A 568 33.23 26.30 -5.04
CA GLY A 568 33.52 27.60 -4.44
C GLY A 568 33.41 28.80 -5.40
N LYS A 569 33.54 28.56 -6.72
CA LYS A 569 33.19 29.52 -7.79
C LYS A 569 31.75 30.08 -7.68
N TYR A 570 30.86 29.32 -7.05
CA TYR A 570 29.41 29.53 -7.02
C TYR A 570 28.84 29.57 -5.59
N GLU A 571 29.68 29.75 -4.57
CA GLU A 571 29.31 29.60 -3.15
C GLU A 571 28.12 30.51 -2.75
N LYS A 572 28.06 31.71 -3.33
CA LYS A 572 27.00 32.69 -3.07
C LYS A 572 25.67 32.26 -3.70
N GLU A 573 25.70 31.83 -4.96
CA GLU A 573 24.55 31.35 -5.72
C GLU A 573 24.02 30.03 -5.14
N LEU A 574 24.92 29.16 -4.68
CA LEU A 574 24.63 27.93 -3.95
C LEU A 574 23.89 28.22 -2.64
N GLU A 575 24.38 29.14 -1.81
CA GLU A 575 23.73 29.45 -0.54
C GLU A 575 22.41 30.22 -0.74
N GLU A 576 22.32 31.16 -1.70
CA GLU A 576 21.03 31.78 -2.09
C GLU A 576 19.99 30.73 -2.51
N PHE A 577 20.40 29.73 -3.29
CA PHE A 577 19.55 28.62 -3.70
C PHE A 577 19.23 27.64 -2.56
N LYS A 578 20.18 27.37 -1.65
CA LYS A 578 19.89 26.61 -0.43
C LYS A 578 18.79 27.29 0.36
N GLN A 579 18.93 28.60 0.62
CA GLN A 579 17.92 29.38 1.35
C GLN A 579 16.56 29.39 0.63
N ARG A 580 16.50 29.78 -0.66
CA ARG A 580 15.23 29.92 -1.41
C ARG A 580 14.57 28.60 -1.82
N GLU A 581 15.33 27.62 -2.31
CA GLU A 581 14.76 26.46 -3.00
C GLU A 581 14.81 25.16 -2.19
N ILE A 582 15.71 25.04 -1.20
CA ILE A 582 15.83 23.85 -0.36
C ILE A 582 15.24 24.12 1.03
N TYR A 583 15.83 25.06 1.75
CA TYR A 583 15.54 25.37 3.15
C TYR A 583 14.09 25.86 3.33
N GLN A 584 13.64 26.87 2.57
CA GLN A 584 12.24 27.32 2.61
C GLN A 584 11.23 26.18 2.35
N ARG A 585 11.56 25.19 1.50
CA ARG A 585 10.69 24.02 1.28
C ARG A 585 10.71 23.05 2.47
N ILE A 586 11.89 22.75 3.03
CA ILE A 586 12.04 21.94 4.25
C ILE A 586 11.24 22.53 5.41
N PHE A 587 11.30 23.85 5.60
CA PHE A 587 10.59 24.53 6.67
C PHE A 587 9.09 24.59 6.45
N ALA A 588 8.62 24.89 5.22
CA ALA A 588 7.19 24.93 4.90
C ALA A 588 6.53 23.53 4.96
N GLU A 589 7.25 22.48 4.56
CA GLU A 589 6.77 21.10 4.62
C GLU A 589 6.70 20.61 6.08
N GLU A 590 7.69 20.92 6.93
CA GLU A 590 7.61 20.61 8.38
C GLU A 590 6.60 21.49 9.13
N GLU A 591 6.45 22.77 8.78
CA GLU A 591 5.49 23.67 9.40
C GLU A 591 4.03 23.24 9.14
N ARG A 592 3.76 22.70 7.93
CA ARG A 592 2.47 22.13 7.55
C ARG A 592 2.26 20.73 8.15
N ASP A 593 3.20 19.82 7.91
CA ASP A 593 2.97 18.38 8.11
C ASP A 593 3.51 17.84 9.45
N ASN A 594 4.40 18.58 10.12
CA ASN A 594 5.03 18.22 11.39
C ASN A 594 5.69 16.81 11.36
N THR A 595 6.31 16.50 10.22
CA THR A 595 6.85 15.17 9.85
C THR A 595 7.89 14.65 10.84
N PHE A 596 8.76 15.52 11.38
CA PHE A 596 9.72 15.12 12.41
C PHE A 596 9.03 14.79 13.73
N HIS A 597 8.09 15.62 14.18
CA HIS A 597 7.34 15.34 15.41
C HIS A 597 6.58 14.00 15.31
N LEU A 598 5.82 13.80 14.23
CA LEU A 598 5.05 12.56 14.03
C LEU A 598 5.94 11.32 14.03
N PHE A 599 7.10 11.38 13.37
CA PHE A 599 8.06 10.27 13.33
C PHE A 599 8.60 9.89 14.73
N PHE A 600 9.03 10.87 15.53
CA PHE A 600 9.52 10.57 16.88
C PHE A 600 8.39 10.19 17.85
N ASN A 601 7.20 10.79 17.74
CA ASN A 601 6.04 10.43 18.53
C ASN A 601 5.56 8.99 18.26
N GLN A 602 5.71 8.51 17.03
CA GLN A 602 5.45 7.11 16.69
C GLN A 602 6.44 6.17 17.39
N ILE A 603 7.73 6.51 17.45
CA ILE A 603 8.76 5.69 18.13
C ILE A 603 8.57 5.73 19.65
N ASP A 604 8.31 6.90 20.22
CA ASP A 604 8.12 7.08 21.67
C ASP A 604 6.93 6.27 22.21
N ASN A 605 5.93 5.97 21.38
CA ASN A 605 4.73 5.21 21.74
C ASN A 605 4.68 3.81 21.10
N TYR A 606 5.76 3.35 20.47
CA TYR A 606 5.83 2.04 19.83
C TYR A 606 5.97 0.94 20.88
N LYS A 607 4.84 0.34 21.32
CA LYS A 607 4.73 -0.61 22.45
C LYS A 607 5.47 -1.97 22.26
N GLU A 608 6.49 -2.07 21.41
CA GLU A 608 7.29 -3.28 21.16
C GLU A 608 8.76 -3.15 21.58
N ARG A 609 9.37 -4.26 21.98
CA ARG A 609 10.75 -4.32 22.51
C ARG A 609 11.86 -4.02 21.49
N HIS A 610 11.53 -3.73 20.23
CA HIS A 610 12.50 -3.53 19.14
C HIS A 610 13.46 -2.34 19.33
N PHE A 611 13.02 -1.28 20.03
CA PHE A 611 13.84 -0.09 20.29
C PHE A 611 14.42 -0.03 21.71
N LEU A 612 14.14 -1.01 22.58
CA LEU A 612 14.62 -1.02 23.97
C LEU A 612 16.14 -1.17 24.11
N TYR A 613 16.88 -1.37 23.01
CA TYR A 613 18.33 -1.20 23.00
C TYR A 613 18.79 0.23 23.36
N LEU A 614 17.87 1.21 23.37
CA LEU A 614 18.09 2.58 23.84
C LEU A 614 18.09 2.72 25.38
N THR A 615 17.62 1.71 26.11
CA THR A 615 17.68 1.67 27.58
C THR A 615 19.10 1.39 28.10
N SER A 616 19.32 1.60 29.39
CA SER A 616 20.56 1.24 30.09
C SER A 616 20.89 -0.26 29.99
N LYS A 617 19.86 -1.13 30.04
CA LYS A 617 19.94 -2.58 29.76
C LYS A 617 20.49 -2.93 28.36
N GLY A 618 20.39 -2.02 27.40
CA GLY A 618 20.92 -2.18 26.04
C GLY A 618 20.31 -3.35 25.27
N ILE A 619 21.11 -3.98 24.40
CA ILE A 619 20.64 -5.04 23.49
C ILE A 619 20.08 -6.28 24.23
N GLU A 620 20.40 -6.45 25.51
CA GLU A 620 19.79 -7.46 26.38
C GLU A 620 18.27 -7.25 26.50
N ALA A 621 17.79 -6.00 26.52
CA ALA A 621 16.35 -5.67 26.60
C ALA A 621 15.55 -6.05 25.33
N THR A 622 16.23 -6.31 24.20
CA THR A 622 15.58 -6.82 22.98
C THR A 622 15.56 -8.35 22.91
N LYS A 623 16.15 -9.07 23.89
CA LYS A 623 16.09 -10.53 23.97
C LYS A 623 14.64 -10.98 24.16
N GLY A 624 14.15 -11.76 23.20
CA GLY A 624 12.75 -12.16 23.10
C GLY A 624 12.21 -11.99 21.68
N ALA A 625 12.60 -10.92 20.98
CA ALA A 625 12.15 -10.61 19.62
C ALA A 625 12.64 -11.59 18.54
N GLY A 626 13.69 -12.39 18.81
CA GLY A 626 14.43 -13.16 17.78
C GLY A 626 14.20 -14.67 17.71
N LYS A 627 13.32 -15.28 18.53
CA LYS A 627 13.26 -16.76 18.66
C LYS A 627 12.74 -17.53 17.44
N LEU A 628 12.28 -16.86 16.38
CA LEU A 628 11.73 -17.48 15.17
C LEU A 628 12.78 -17.86 14.10
N ASP A 629 13.92 -17.17 14.03
CA ASP A 629 14.86 -17.37 12.91
C ASP A 629 15.81 -18.57 13.09
N GLU A 630 16.21 -18.92 14.31
CA GLU A 630 17.11 -20.07 14.53
C GLU A 630 16.44 -21.42 14.25
N GLN A 631 15.13 -21.54 14.51
CA GLN A 631 14.39 -22.78 14.26
C GLN A 631 14.26 -23.13 12.77
N ARG A 632 14.39 -22.13 11.87
CA ARG A 632 14.44 -22.36 10.41
C ARG A 632 15.73 -23.04 9.93
N ALA A 633 16.82 -22.96 10.69
CA ALA A 633 18.13 -23.43 10.24
C ALA A 633 18.35 -24.95 10.40
N VAL A 634 17.61 -25.60 11.31
CA VAL A 634 17.88 -26.99 11.73
C VAL A 634 16.98 -28.02 11.04
N LYS A 635 15.76 -27.63 10.63
CA LYS A 635 14.70 -28.57 10.23
C LYS A 635 14.77 -29.10 8.78
N SER A 636 15.92 -29.00 8.10
CA SER A 636 16.06 -29.35 6.67
C SER A 636 17.06 -30.48 6.36
N GLN A 637 17.53 -31.22 7.37
CA GLN A 637 18.57 -32.25 7.20
C GLN A 637 18.18 -33.67 7.61
N ASN A 638 17.02 -33.87 8.25
CA ASN A 638 16.66 -35.16 8.84
C ASN A 638 15.29 -35.68 8.37
N ASP A 639 15.25 -37.00 8.30
CA ASP A 639 14.07 -37.88 8.32
C ASP A 639 13.32 -38.08 6.99
N GLY A 640 13.67 -39.19 6.33
CA GLY A 640 12.84 -39.93 5.39
C GLY A 640 13.02 -41.43 5.61
N ALA A 641 12.05 -42.21 5.11
CA ALA A 641 11.87 -43.68 5.23
C ALA A 641 10.93 -44.19 6.37
N ASP A 642 9.87 -44.83 5.88
CA ASP A 642 9.20 -46.05 6.38
C ASP A 642 8.05 -46.06 7.44
N ALA A 643 6.93 -46.64 6.97
CA ALA A 643 6.01 -47.56 7.67
C ALA A 643 4.92 -47.04 8.65
N MET A 644 3.98 -46.26 8.11
CA MET A 644 2.55 -46.61 8.05
C MET A 644 1.87 -47.31 9.27
N GLU A 645 1.18 -46.52 10.10
CA GLU A 645 -0.07 -46.89 10.78
C GLU A 645 -1.10 -45.75 10.59
N MET A 646 -2.41 -46.07 10.51
CA MET A 646 -3.44 -45.06 10.21
C MET A 646 -3.75 -44.15 11.40
N GLN A 647 -3.22 -42.93 11.37
CA GLN A 647 -3.72 -41.79 12.15
C GLN A 647 -4.58 -40.86 11.28
N PRO A 648 -5.48 -40.04 11.85
CA PRO A 648 -6.22 -39.03 11.10
C PRO A 648 -5.27 -38.04 10.41
N THR A 649 -5.61 -37.62 9.19
CA THR A 649 -4.87 -36.52 8.53
C THR A 649 -5.04 -35.22 9.32
N MET A 650 -4.03 -34.34 9.30
CA MET A 650 -4.08 -33.03 9.97
C MET A 650 -5.31 -32.21 9.56
N ASP A 651 -5.72 -32.34 8.29
CA ASP A 651 -6.90 -31.70 7.71
C ASP A 651 -8.19 -32.05 8.46
N THR A 652 -8.33 -33.32 8.84
CA THR A 652 -9.48 -33.83 9.60
C THR A 652 -9.47 -33.28 11.03
N GLU A 653 -8.28 -33.19 11.65
CA GLU A 653 -8.13 -32.67 13.00
C GLU A 653 -8.43 -31.16 13.09
N LEU A 654 -8.05 -30.39 12.06
CA LEU A 654 -8.34 -28.95 11.96
C LEU A 654 -9.85 -28.68 11.91
N LEU A 655 -10.57 -29.39 11.05
CA LEU A 655 -12.01 -29.22 10.90
C LEU A 655 -12.76 -29.63 12.18
N ILE A 656 -12.39 -30.75 12.79
CA ILE A 656 -12.93 -31.18 14.09
C ILE A 656 -12.66 -30.13 15.20
N LYS A 657 -11.51 -29.44 15.17
CA LYS A 657 -11.22 -28.34 16.11
C LYS A 657 -12.13 -27.13 15.84
N LEU A 658 -12.38 -26.77 14.58
CA LEU A 658 -13.29 -25.67 14.21
C LEU A 658 -14.74 -25.98 14.60
N GLU A 659 -15.23 -27.19 14.32
CA GLU A 659 -16.56 -27.65 14.72
C GLU A 659 -16.74 -27.63 16.24
N ARG A 660 -15.74 -28.08 17.01
CA ARG A 660 -15.73 -28.05 18.49
C ARG A 660 -15.71 -26.63 19.04
N LEU A 661 -14.98 -25.71 18.41
CA LEU A 661 -15.06 -24.28 18.68
C LEU A 661 -16.52 -23.84 18.56
N ILE A 662 -17.11 -23.97 17.37
CA ILE A 662 -18.46 -23.47 17.05
C ILE A 662 -19.51 -24.09 17.98
N THR A 663 -19.50 -25.41 18.15
CA THR A 663 -20.53 -26.15 18.90
C THR A 663 -20.52 -25.90 20.40
N LYS A 664 -19.36 -25.76 21.05
CA LYS A 664 -19.31 -25.80 22.52
C LYS A 664 -19.83 -24.53 23.23
N ASN A 665 -20.08 -23.48 22.46
CA ASN A 665 -20.86 -22.32 22.93
C ASN A 665 -22.36 -22.66 23.14
N ALA A 666 -22.90 -23.65 22.42
CA ALA A 666 -24.31 -24.04 22.49
C ALA A 666 -24.65 -24.85 23.75
N ARG A 667 -24.87 -24.15 24.86
CA ARG A 667 -25.54 -24.68 26.06
C ARG A 667 -27.07 -24.57 25.96
N LEU A 668 -27.62 -24.46 24.74
CA LEU A 668 -29.04 -24.42 24.37
C LEU A 668 -29.41 -25.74 23.67
N SER A 669 -30.27 -26.54 24.30
CA SER A 669 -30.48 -27.97 24.01
C SER A 669 -29.22 -28.85 24.16
N SER A 670 -29.42 -30.16 24.23
CA SER A 670 -28.37 -31.18 24.13
C SER A 670 -28.13 -31.65 22.68
N HIS A 671 -28.71 -30.94 21.69
CA HIS A 671 -28.90 -31.42 20.32
C HIS A 671 -28.58 -30.37 19.23
N ALA A 672 -28.05 -29.20 19.58
CA ALA A 672 -27.68 -28.16 18.62
C ALA A 672 -26.45 -28.60 17.80
N SER A 673 -26.53 -28.45 16.47
CA SER A 673 -25.44 -28.75 15.53
C SER A 673 -24.53 -27.53 15.34
N VAL A 674 -23.37 -27.74 14.70
CA VAL A 674 -22.53 -26.64 14.17
C VAL A 674 -23.39 -25.69 13.33
N THR A 675 -24.31 -26.27 12.55
CA THR A 675 -25.06 -25.58 11.50
C THR A 675 -26.22 -24.76 12.05
N SER A 676 -26.93 -25.23 13.09
CA SER A 676 -27.95 -24.43 13.76
C SER A 676 -27.35 -23.20 14.45
N ILE A 677 -26.10 -23.28 14.93
CA ILE A 677 -25.41 -22.17 15.61
C ILE A 677 -24.96 -21.09 14.61
N LEU A 678 -24.50 -21.50 13.42
CA LEU A 678 -24.20 -20.54 12.34
C LEU A 678 -25.48 -19.86 11.82
N GLN A 679 -26.60 -20.60 11.86
CA GLN A 679 -27.94 -20.09 11.58
C GLN A 679 -28.40 -19.06 12.62
N ASP A 680 -28.30 -19.37 13.93
CA ASP A 680 -28.53 -18.42 15.04
C ASP A 680 -27.67 -17.15 14.89
N LEU A 681 -26.43 -17.28 14.41
CA LEU A 681 -25.50 -16.18 14.17
C LEU A 681 -25.75 -15.39 12.87
N GLY A 682 -26.75 -15.77 12.08
CA GLY A 682 -27.26 -14.98 10.97
C GLY A 682 -27.02 -15.54 9.56
N THR A 683 -26.53 -16.78 9.35
CA THR A 683 -26.45 -17.38 8.00
C THR A 683 -26.77 -18.89 7.99
N PRO A 684 -27.62 -19.39 7.08
CA PRO A 684 -27.91 -20.81 7.01
C PRO A 684 -26.72 -21.62 6.46
N THR A 685 -25.87 -21.01 5.62
CA THR A 685 -24.69 -21.68 5.07
C THR A 685 -23.42 -20.83 5.19
N VAL A 686 -22.30 -21.51 5.48
CA VAL A 686 -20.92 -21.04 5.34
C VAL A 686 -20.13 -22.06 4.53
N SER A 687 -19.77 -21.72 3.28
CA SER A 687 -18.87 -22.52 2.44
C SER A 687 -17.48 -21.90 2.47
N LEU A 688 -16.43 -22.71 2.65
CA LEU A 688 -15.05 -22.23 2.77
C LEU A 688 -14.03 -23.16 2.11
N ALA A 689 -12.86 -22.61 1.79
CA ALA A 689 -11.67 -23.38 1.44
C ALA A 689 -10.42 -22.74 2.02
N ILE A 690 -9.42 -23.57 2.34
CA ILE A 690 -8.13 -23.19 2.91
C ILE A 690 -7.02 -23.71 1.99
N LEU A 691 -6.03 -22.87 1.67
CA LEU A 691 -4.81 -23.23 0.96
C LEU A 691 -3.62 -23.04 1.92
N ASP A 692 -2.81 -24.09 2.12
CA ASP A 692 -1.47 -23.99 2.74
C ASP A 692 -0.52 -24.94 2.00
N GLY A 693 0.52 -24.38 1.36
CA GLY A 693 1.38 -25.11 0.44
C GLY A 693 0.67 -25.44 -0.89
N GLU A 694 0.56 -26.72 -1.22
CA GLU A 694 -0.11 -27.20 -2.44
C GLU A 694 -1.52 -27.76 -2.17
N THR A 695 -1.92 -27.91 -0.90
CA THR A 695 -3.19 -28.53 -0.51
C THR A 695 -4.30 -27.49 -0.42
N ILE A 696 -5.42 -27.74 -1.12
CA ILE A 696 -6.69 -27.01 -0.92
C ILE A 696 -7.64 -27.91 -0.13
N LEU A 697 -8.06 -27.44 1.05
CA LEU A 697 -9.01 -28.12 1.94
C LEU A 697 -10.37 -27.39 1.91
N PRO A 698 -11.39 -27.91 1.19
CA PRO A 698 -12.73 -27.33 1.18
C PRO A 698 -13.60 -27.87 2.32
N HIS A 699 -14.52 -27.04 2.81
CA HIS A 699 -15.53 -27.44 3.80
C HIS A 699 -16.82 -26.61 3.68
N CYS A 700 -17.96 -27.16 4.06
CA CYS A 700 -19.24 -26.45 4.06
C CYS A 700 -20.06 -26.79 5.30
N PHE A 701 -20.52 -25.77 6.01
CA PHE A 701 -21.49 -25.89 7.09
C PHE A 701 -22.84 -25.36 6.58
N THR A 702 -23.88 -26.20 6.50
CA THR A 702 -25.23 -25.79 6.05
C THR A 702 -26.34 -26.27 6.99
N ALA A 703 -27.39 -25.47 7.14
CA ALA A 703 -28.70 -25.89 7.66
C ALA A 703 -29.66 -26.40 6.57
N GLY A 704 -29.25 -26.35 5.30
CA GLY A 704 -30.01 -26.79 4.12
C GLY A 704 -29.33 -27.95 3.37
N SER A 705 -29.32 -27.87 2.04
CA SER A 705 -28.77 -28.88 1.12
C SER A 705 -27.44 -28.45 0.46
N ASP A 706 -26.83 -27.35 0.91
CA ASP A 706 -25.60 -26.82 0.31
C ASP A 706 -24.36 -27.64 0.72
N ASP A 707 -23.42 -27.86 -0.20
CA ASP A 707 -22.20 -28.63 -0.02
C ASP A 707 -20.95 -27.85 -0.46
N THR A 708 -19.79 -28.51 -0.48
CA THR A 708 -18.50 -27.93 -0.93
C THR A 708 -18.43 -27.66 -2.44
N SER A 709 -19.42 -28.14 -3.21
CA SER A 709 -19.56 -27.87 -4.65
C SER A 709 -20.59 -26.78 -4.95
N THR A 710 -21.50 -26.46 -4.03
CA THR A 710 -22.56 -25.45 -4.22
C THR A 710 -22.02 -24.13 -4.73
N LEU A 711 -22.70 -23.57 -5.73
CA LEU A 711 -22.33 -22.31 -6.35
C LEU A 711 -22.89 -21.13 -5.53
N PHE A 712 -22.01 -20.21 -5.16
CA PHE A 712 -22.32 -18.94 -4.48
C PHE A 712 -22.00 -17.76 -5.40
N GLN A 713 -22.70 -16.64 -5.25
CA GLN A 713 -22.29 -15.40 -5.92
C GLN A 713 -21.01 -14.85 -5.28
N ALA A 714 -19.93 -14.78 -6.05
CA ALA A 714 -18.67 -14.17 -5.66
C ALA A 714 -18.76 -12.63 -5.56
N CYS A 715 -19.83 -12.05 -6.11
CA CYS A 715 -20.08 -10.61 -6.08
C CYS A 715 -18.91 -9.85 -6.72
N SER A 716 -18.44 -8.74 -6.11
CA SER A 716 -17.27 -7.99 -6.57
C SER A 716 -15.96 -8.77 -6.71
N ILE A 717 -15.83 -10.01 -6.21
CA ILE A 717 -14.68 -10.90 -6.54
C ILE A 717 -14.64 -11.25 -8.04
N SER A 718 -15.72 -11.00 -8.79
CA SER A 718 -15.73 -11.01 -10.26
C SER A 718 -14.65 -10.10 -10.87
N LYS A 719 -14.35 -8.94 -10.24
CA LYS A 719 -13.40 -7.94 -10.78
C LYS A 719 -11.96 -8.45 -10.86
N PRO A 720 -11.34 -8.98 -9.79
CA PRO A 720 -10.01 -9.59 -9.88
C PRO A 720 -9.98 -10.80 -10.82
N VAL A 721 -11.08 -11.57 -10.92
CA VAL A 721 -11.18 -12.69 -11.87
C VAL A 721 -11.21 -12.20 -13.33
N ALA A 722 -11.93 -11.11 -13.63
CA ALA A 722 -11.90 -10.43 -14.93
C ALA A 722 -10.52 -9.82 -15.25
N SER A 723 -9.78 -9.35 -14.23
CA SER A 723 -8.40 -8.89 -14.38
C SER A 723 -7.47 -10.03 -14.82
N VAL A 724 -7.62 -11.25 -14.27
CA VAL A 724 -6.84 -12.42 -14.72
C VAL A 724 -7.04 -12.68 -16.22
N LEU A 725 -8.29 -12.67 -16.72
CA LEU A 725 -8.56 -12.75 -18.17
C LEU A 725 -7.90 -11.59 -18.93
N THR A 726 -8.02 -10.36 -18.43
CA THR A 726 -7.39 -9.18 -19.05
C THR A 726 -5.88 -9.36 -19.17
N PHE A 727 -5.20 -9.90 -18.17
CA PHE A 727 -3.77 -10.19 -18.20
C PHE A 727 -3.40 -11.36 -19.12
N LYS A 728 -4.27 -12.38 -19.31
CA LYS A 728 -4.10 -13.39 -20.38
C LYS A 728 -4.24 -12.79 -21.78
N LEU A 729 -5.11 -11.80 -21.97
CA LEU A 729 -5.25 -11.08 -23.24
C LEU A 729 -4.08 -10.10 -23.49
N ILE A 730 -3.48 -9.54 -22.44
CA ILE A 730 -2.23 -8.78 -22.53
C ILE A 730 -1.05 -9.70 -22.90
N GLU A 731 -0.96 -10.89 -22.31
CA GLU A 731 0.02 -11.92 -22.69
C GLU A 731 -0.10 -12.32 -24.18
N ALA A 732 -1.33 -12.47 -24.67
CA ALA A 732 -1.63 -12.76 -26.06
C ALA A 732 -1.47 -11.55 -27.03
N GLY A 733 -1.06 -10.38 -26.53
CA GLY A 733 -0.90 -9.16 -27.33
C GLY A 733 -2.22 -8.58 -27.88
N LYS A 734 -3.36 -8.93 -27.27
CA LYS A 734 -4.70 -8.47 -27.65
C LYS A 734 -5.11 -7.16 -26.98
N LEU A 735 -4.62 -6.93 -25.75
CA LEU A 735 -4.87 -5.73 -24.96
C LEU A 735 -3.55 -5.14 -24.44
N SER A 736 -3.54 -3.85 -24.10
CA SER A 736 -2.44 -3.18 -23.41
C SER A 736 -2.96 -2.43 -22.18
N LEU A 737 -2.21 -2.44 -21.08
CA LEU A 737 -2.54 -1.67 -19.87
C LEU A 737 -2.57 -0.15 -20.11
N HIS A 738 -1.83 0.33 -21.12
CA HIS A 738 -1.67 1.76 -21.40
C HIS A 738 -2.42 2.23 -22.65
N ALA A 739 -3.01 1.31 -23.43
CA ALA A 739 -3.90 1.66 -24.52
C ALA A 739 -5.15 2.37 -23.99
N SER A 740 -5.61 3.35 -24.77
CA SER A 740 -6.86 4.06 -24.57
C SER A 740 -8.05 3.15 -24.82
N ILE A 741 -9.14 3.35 -24.07
CA ILE A 741 -10.43 2.71 -24.38
C ILE A 741 -10.96 3.07 -25.79
N ALA A 742 -10.53 4.20 -26.35
CA ALA A 742 -10.89 4.65 -27.70
C ALA A 742 -10.11 3.94 -28.83
N GLU A 743 -9.13 3.09 -28.50
CA GLU A 743 -8.51 2.15 -29.46
C GLU A 743 -9.37 0.90 -29.66
N TYR A 744 -10.27 0.59 -28.71
CA TYR A 744 -11.06 -0.63 -28.67
C TYR A 744 -12.58 -0.40 -28.81
N LEU A 745 -13.07 0.79 -28.45
CA LEU A 745 -14.47 1.17 -28.51
C LEU A 745 -14.71 2.28 -29.56
N PRO A 746 -15.85 2.26 -30.28
CA PRO A 746 -16.20 3.32 -31.22
C PRO A 746 -16.47 4.65 -30.50
N ILE A 747 -16.25 5.77 -31.20
CA ILE A 747 -16.37 7.14 -30.66
C ILE A 747 -17.73 7.37 -29.98
N SER A 748 -18.82 6.83 -30.51
CA SER A 748 -20.16 6.92 -29.91
C SER A 748 -20.24 6.32 -28.50
N ALA A 749 -19.57 5.20 -28.24
CA ALA A 749 -19.49 4.58 -26.92
C ALA A 749 -18.57 5.37 -25.96
N ILE A 750 -17.59 6.11 -26.49
CA ILE A 750 -16.76 7.03 -25.70
C ILE A 750 -17.57 8.27 -25.31
N GLU A 751 -18.26 8.91 -26.26
CA GLU A 751 -19.11 10.08 -26.01
C GLU A 751 -20.30 9.74 -25.09
N ALA A 752 -20.80 8.50 -25.11
CA ALA A 752 -21.84 8.03 -24.19
C ALA A 752 -21.40 8.00 -22.71
N LEU A 753 -20.10 7.93 -22.42
CA LEU A 753 -19.56 8.04 -21.06
C LEU A 753 -19.38 9.50 -20.59
N GLU A 754 -19.54 10.48 -21.47
CA GLU A 754 -19.22 11.88 -21.21
C GLU A 754 -20.46 12.72 -20.85
N THR A 755 -20.20 13.90 -20.28
CA THR A 755 -21.19 14.96 -20.09
C THR A 755 -20.78 16.21 -20.88
N THR A 756 -21.63 17.22 -20.97
CA THR A 756 -21.27 18.52 -21.56
C THR A 756 -20.02 19.13 -20.92
N ALA A 757 -19.77 18.88 -19.63
CA ALA A 757 -18.60 19.37 -18.90
C ALA A 757 -17.35 18.48 -19.07
N THR A 758 -17.52 17.20 -19.41
CA THR A 758 -16.43 16.22 -19.57
C THR A 758 -16.22 15.75 -21.01
N LYS A 759 -16.74 16.51 -21.99
CA LYS A 759 -16.68 16.15 -23.41
C LYS A 759 -15.25 16.10 -23.95
N GLY A 760 -14.92 15.00 -24.61
CA GLY A 760 -13.63 14.67 -25.15
C GLY A 760 -12.60 14.14 -24.14
N MET A 761 -12.96 13.95 -22.87
CA MET A 761 -12.04 13.50 -21.81
C MET A 761 -12.03 11.97 -21.62
N ALA A 762 -13.10 11.24 -21.93
CA ALA A 762 -13.17 9.79 -21.74
C ALA A 762 -12.20 9.02 -22.65
N ARG A 763 -11.81 9.63 -23.79
CA ARG A 763 -10.76 9.08 -24.68
C ARG A 763 -9.39 8.90 -24.01
N PHE A 764 -9.15 9.51 -22.84
CA PHE A 764 -7.88 9.38 -22.11
C PHE A 764 -7.92 8.31 -21.02
N ILE A 765 -9.04 7.61 -20.84
CA ILE A 765 -9.13 6.45 -19.95
C ILE A 765 -8.35 5.28 -20.58
N THR A 766 -7.55 4.60 -19.76
CA THR A 766 -6.75 3.43 -20.12
C THR A 766 -7.21 2.16 -19.38
N ILE A 767 -6.84 0.98 -19.90
CA ILE A 767 -7.17 -0.31 -19.27
C ILE A 767 -6.65 -0.39 -17.81
N SER A 768 -5.44 0.12 -17.54
CA SER A 768 -4.90 0.20 -16.18
C SER A 768 -5.76 1.07 -15.25
N GLN A 769 -6.33 2.17 -15.74
CA GLN A 769 -7.20 3.05 -14.95
C GLN A 769 -8.60 2.47 -14.72
N LEU A 770 -9.14 1.65 -15.64
CA LEU A 770 -10.35 0.87 -15.39
C LEU A 770 -10.12 -0.13 -14.24
N LEU A 771 -9.04 -0.92 -14.34
CA LEU A 771 -8.67 -1.97 -13.39
C LEU A 771 -8.27 -1.45 -12.00
N SER A 772 -7.52 -0.34 -11.93
CA SER A 772 -7.10 0.28 -10.65
C SER A 772 -8.16 1.20 -10.04
N HIS A 773 -9.33 1.32 -10.67
CA HIS A 773 -10.41 2.23 -10.26
C HIS A 773 -9.98 3.71 -10.18
N THR A 774 -9.13 4.15 -11.12
CA THR A 774 -8.68 5.55 -11.27
C THR A 774 -9.22 6.23 -12.53
N SER A 775 -10.09 5.58 -13.29
CA SER A 775 -10.66 6.06 -14.56
C SER A 775 -11.54 7.32 -14.49
N GLY A 776 -11.92 7.78 -13.29
CA GLY A 776 -12.88 8.87 -13.11
C GLY A 776 -14.34 8.51 -13.44
N LEU A 777 -14.60 7.30 -13.95
CA LEU A 777 -15.95 6.76 -14.18
C LEU A 777 -16.60 6.36 -12.87
N GLU A 778 -17.87 6.74 -12.68
CA GLU A 778 -18.60 6.41 -11.46
C GLU A 778 -19.00 4.92 -11.34
N THR A 779 -19.31 4.51 -10.11
CA THR A 779 -20.29 3.45 -9.85
C THR A 779 -21.68 4.06 -9.93
N SER A 780 -22.69 3.33 -10.45
CA SER A 780 -24.08 3.78 -10.42
C SER A 780 -24.56 4.00 -8.98
N GLY A 781 -24.67 5.26 -8.59
CA GLY A 781 -25.21 5.67 -7.29
C GLY A 781 -24.44 5.13 -6.08
N SER A 782 -25.06 5.24 -4.90
CA SER A 782 -24.46 4.87 -3.61
C SER A 782 -24.57 3.38 -3.25
N GLN A 783 -25.17 2.54 -4.12
CA GLN A 783 -25.52 1.14 -3.83
C GLN A 783 -24.83 0.12 -4.76
N GLY A 784 -24.18 0.55 -5.84
CA GLY A 784 -23.62 -0.36 -6.85
C GLY A 784 -24.68 -0.92 -7.80
N PHE A 785 -24.40 -2.07 -8.41
CA PHE A 785 -25.36 -2.80 -9.24
C PHE A 785 -26.26 -3.66 -8.36
N PRO A 786 -27.56 -3.36 -8.21
CA PRO A 786 -28.45 -4.08 -7.29
C PRO A 786 -28.90 -5.45 -7.85
N GLY A 787 -28.53 -5.77 -9.09
CA GLY A 787 -28.94 -6.97 -9.82
C GLY A 787 -30.42 -6.95 -10.23
N TYR A 788 -30.81 -7.91 -11.04
CA TYR A 788 -32.16 -8.03 -11.61
C TYR A 788 -32.85 -9.31 -11.13
N ASP A 789 -34.13 -9.19 -10.73
CA ASP A 789 -34.97 -10.32 -10.30
C ASP A 789 -35.50 -11.09 -11.52
N VAL A 790 -34.91 -12.25 -11.77
CA VAL A 790 -35.27 -13.18 -12.85
C VAL A 790 -36.26 -14.24 -12.42
N SER A 791 -36.82 -14.18 -11.20
CA SER A 791 -37.90 -15.10 -10.85
C SER A 791 -39.14 -14.81 -11.71
N LYS A 792 -39.80 -15.88 -12.17
CA LYS A 792 -41.06 -15.77 -12.93
C LYS A 792 -42.22 -15.36 -12.01
N ASN A 793 -43.19 -14.61 -12.54
CA ASN A 793 -44.44 -14.27 -11.87
C ASN A 793 -45.48 -15.39 -12.05
N ALA A 794 -46.67 -15.24 -11.47
CA ALA A 794 -47.73 -16.25 -11.53
C ALA A 794 -48.23 -16.59 -12.96
N ASN A 795 -47.91 -15.75 -13.96
CA ASN A 795 -48.24 -15.93 -15.37
C ASN A 795 -47.05 -16.47 -16.19
N GLY A 796 -45.93 -16.82 -15.54
CA GLY A 796 -44.72 -17.33 -16.18
C GLY A 796 -43.79 -16.26 -16.77
N HIS A 797 -44.14 -14.97 -16.72
CA HIS A 797 -43.30 -13.88 -17.21
C HIS A 797 -42.25 -13.48 -16.16
N TYR A 798 -41.03 -13.14 -16.59
CA TYR A 798 -39.99 -12.58 -15.72
C TYR A 798 -40.46 -11.31 -15.00
N ARG A 799 -40.13 -11.16 -13.71
CA ARG A 799 -40.52 -9.98 -12.91
C ARG A 799 -39.81 -8.70 -13.31
N ALA A 800 -38.57 -8.81 -13.80
CA ALA A 800 -37.84 -7.71 -14.44
C ALA A 800 -37.48 -8.09 -15.88
N ALA A 801 -37.48 -7.12 -16.78
CA ALA A 801 -36.79 -7.25 -18.05
C ALA A 801 -35.28 -7.05 -17.81
N LEU A 802 -34.45 -7.81 -18.52
CA LEU A 802 -32.99 -7.70 -18.44
C LEU A 802 -32.47 -6.76 -19.52
N PRO A 803 -31.67 -5.73 -19.18
CA PRO A 803 -30.95 -4.93 -20.16
C PRO A 803 -29.71 -5.70 -20.65
N ASP A 804 -29.23 -5.38 -21.86
CA ASP A 804 -27.85 -5.72 -22.21
C ASP A 804 -26.85 -4.79 -21.47
N LEU A 805 -25.54 -5.07 -21.58
CA LEU A 805 -24.52 -4.31 -20.84
C LEU A 805 -24.42 -2.83 -21.30
N ALA A 806 -24.76 -2.52 -22.56
CA ALA A 806 -24.79 -1.13 -23.04
C ALA A 806 -26.04 -0.41 -22.51
N GLU A 807 -27.22 -1.05 -22.60
CA GLU A 807 -28.47 -0.55 -22.01
C GLU A 807 -28.30 -0.32 -20.48
N ALA A 808 -27.59 -1.21 -19.79
CA ALA A 808 -27.25 -1.08 -18.37
C ALA A 808 -26.36 0.13 -18.08
N LEU A 809 -25.20 0.24 -18.74
CA LEU A 809 -24.21 1.32 -18.55
C LEU A 809 -24.73 2.70 -19.00
N GLU A 810 -25.59 2.76 -20.01
CA GLU A 810 -26.24 4.01 -20.42
C GLU A 810 -27.41 4.40 -19.51
N GLY A 811 -27.83 3.55 -18.56
CA GLY A 811 -29.01 3.77 -17.71
C GLY A 811 -30.32 3.80 -18.50
N GLN A 812 -30.37 3.17 -19.67
CA GLN A 812 -31.59 3.06 -20.48
C GLN A 812 -32.48 1.94 -19.94
N TRP A 813 -33.79 2.17 -19.90
CA TRP A 813 -34.75 1.12 -19.52
C TRP A 813 -34.54 -0.13 -20.40
N PRO A 814 -34.46 -1.36 -19.82
CA PRO A 814 -34.88 -1.73 -18.48
C PRO A 814 -33.81 -1.65 -17.36
N SER A 815 -32.70 -0.94 -17.56
CA SER A 815 -31.70 -0.67 -16.52
C SER A 815 -32.32 -0.12 -15.23
N ASN A 816 -31.92 -0.68 -14.09
CA ASN A 816 -32.32 -0.23 -12.75
C ASN A 816 -31.26 0.65 -12.08
N THR A 817 -30.27 1.08 -12.86
CA THR A 817 -29.07 1.82 -12.44
C THR A 817 -28.96 3.15 -13.18
N LEU A 818 -28.28 4.12 -12.56
CA LEU A 818 -28.03 5.42 -13.20
C LEU A 818 -27.01 5.28 -14.33
N PRO A 819 -27.08 6.14 -15.37
CA PRO A 819 -26.09 6.17 -16.45
C PRO A 819 -24.68 6.37 -15.90
N ILE A 820 -23.74 5.52 -16.27
CA ILE A 820 -22.33 5.64 -15.87
C ILE A 820 -21.69 6.80 -16.63
N ARG A 821 -21.20 7.82 -15.92
CA ARG A 821 -20.51 8.96 -16.53
C ARG A 821 -19.14 9.22 -15.91
N LEU A 822 -18.31 9.88 -16.70
CA LEU A 822 -17.01 10.43 -16.29
C LEU A 822 -17.25 11.68 -15.42
N LYS A 823 -16.90 11.57 -14.13
CA LYS A 823 -17.08 12.62 -13.11
C LYS A 823 -15.79 13.35 -12.73
N ASP A 824 -14.63 12.71 -12.93
CA ASP A 824 -13.31 13.29 -12.64
C ASP A 824 -12.33 12.95 -13.79
N TRP A 825 -11.15 13.55 -13.81
CA TRP A 825 -10.17 13.38 -14.87
C TRP A 825 -9.48 12.00 -14.79
N PRO A 826 -9.32 11.25 -15.91
CA PRO A 826 -8.75 9.89 -15.85
C PRO A 826 -7.34 9.86 -15.27
N GLY A 827 -7.17 9.11 -14.18
CA GLY A 827 -5.93 8.98 -13.43
C GLY A 827 -5.76 9.94 -12.25
N HIS A 828 -6.73 10.82 -11.98
CA HIS A 828 -6.63 11.85 -10.93
C HIS A 828 -6.84 11.32 -9.52
N VAL A 829 -7.91 10.54 -9.29
CA VAL A 829 -8.32 10.05 -7.95
C VAL A 829 -8.80 8.60 -7.98
N PHE A 830 -8.81 7.96 -6.81
CA PHE A 830 -9.52 6.70 -6.60
C PHE A 830 -11.03 6.93 -6.62
N ASN A 831 -11.75 6.13 -7.41
CA ASN A 831 -13.20 6.01 -7.35
C ASN A 831 -13.59 4.56 -7.64
N TYR A 832 -13.92 3.78 -6.61
CA TYR A 832 -14.23 2.36 -6.75
C TYR A 832 -15.40 2.14 -7.73
N SER A 833 -15.07 1.72 -8.94
CA SER A 833 -15.95 1.83 -10.11
C SER A 833 -16.37 0.46 -10.62
N GLY A 834 -17.62 0.08 -10.35
CA GLY A 834 -18.28 -1.02 -11.05
C GLY A 834 -18.49 -0.70 -12.53
N GLY A 835 -18.85 0.55 -12.85
CA GLY A 835 -19.07 1.01 -14.22
C GLY A 835 -17.82 0.86 -15.11
N GLY A 836 -16.65 1.24 -14.60
CA GLY A 836 -15.38 1.08 -15.31
C GLY A 836 -15.01 -0.38 -15.60
N ILE A 837 -15.39 -1.33 -14.74
CA ILE A 837 -15.19 -2.77 -15.02
C ILE A 837 -16.23 -3.31 -16.01
N GLY A 838 -17.44 -2.73 -16.06
CA GLY A 838 -18.39 -2.96 -17.16
C GLY A 838 -17.86 -2.47 -18.51
N VAL A 839 -17.25 -1.28 -18.55
CA VAL A 839 -16.57 -0.76 -19.76
C VAL A 839 -15.41 -1.69 -20.18
N LEU A 840 -14.66 -2.26 -19.22
CA LEU A 840 -13.63 -3.27 -19.52
C LEU A 840 -14.22 -4.56 -20.13
N GLN A 841 -15.42 -4.99 -19.71
CA GLN A 841 -16.09 -6.12 -20.34
C GLN A 841 -16.48 -5.82 -21.79
N LEU A 842 -17.06 -4.65 -22.07
CA LEU A 842 -17.36 -4.23 -23.45
C LEU A 842 -16.10 -4.22 -24.33
N ILE A 843 -14.94 -3.82 -23.79
CA ILE A 843 -13.66 -3.87 -24.50
C ILE A 843 -13.23 -5.31 -24.80
N ILE A 844 -13.34 -6.22 -23.84
CA ILE A 844 -12.99 -7.64 -24.01
C ILE A 844 -13.90 -8.29 -25.08
N GLU A 845 -15.22 -8.07 -25.00
CA GLU A 845 -16.21 -8.57 -25.95
C GLU A 845 -16.12 -7.89 -27.34
N ALA A 846 -15.61 -6.66 -27.41
CA ALA A 846 -15.30 -5.99 -28.68
C ALA A 846 -14.07 -6.58 -29.36
N VAL A 847 -12.96 -6.75 -28.62
CA VAL A 847 -11.64 -7.18 -29.14
C VAL A 847 -11.59 -8.67 -29.48
N MET A 848 -12.32 -9.52 -28.74
CA MET A 848 -12.32 -10.97 -28.94
C MET A 848 -13.51 -11.49 -29.75
N ASP A 849 -14.52 -10.65 -29.99
CA ASP A 849 -15.76 -10.95 -30.73
C ASP A 849 -16.58 -12.15 -30.19
N ALA A 850 -16.47 -12.43 -28.88
CA ALA A 850 -17.20 -13.48 -28.17
C ALA A 850 -17.74 -12.97 -26.81
N PRO A 851 -18.77 -13.61 -26.21
CA PRO A 851 -19.30 -13.22 -24.91
C PRO A 851 -18.28 -13.39 -23.77
N PHE A 852 -18.30 -12.49 -22.78
CA PHE A 852 -17.36 -12.52 -21.65
C PHE A 852 -17.38 -13.84 -20.88
N ALA A 853 -18.57 -14.45 -20.70
CA ALA A 853 -18.73 -15.75 -20.05
C ALA A 853 -17.97 -16.88 -20.76
N GLU A 854 -17.95 -16.90 -22.09
CA GLU A 854 -17.25 -17.91 -22.89
C GLU A 854 -15.73 -17.71 -22.84
N LEU A 855 -15.27 -16.46 -22.93
CA LEU A 855 -13.85 -16.08 -22.83
C LEU A 855 -13.26 -16.40 -21.45
N MET A 856 -14.05 -16.20 -20.39
CA MET A 856 -13.67 -16.59 -19.02
C MET A 856 -13.55 -18.11 -18.87
N ASP A 857 -14.47 -18.88 -19.47
CA ASP A 857 -14.44 -20.34 -19.46
C ASP A 857 -13.26 -20.90 -20.28
N GLU A 858 -13.04 -20.40 -21.51
CA GLU A 858 -11.94 -20.85 -22.38
C GLU A 858 -10.55 -20.50 -21.83
N HIS A 859 -10.34 -19.25 -21.41
CA HIS A 859 -8.99 -18.75 -21.11
C HIS A 859 -8.61 -18.81 -19.62
N VAL A 860 -9.58 -19.01 -18.71
CA VAL A 860 -9.32 -19.06 -17.26
C VAL A 860 -9.86 -20.35 -16.62
N PHE A 861 -11.16 -20.65 -16.73
CA PHE A 861 -11.74 -21.74 -15.94
C PHE A 861 -11.31 -23.14 -16.41
N LYS A 862 -11.44 -23.46 -17.70
CA LYS A 862 -10.99 -24.75 -18.26
C LYS A 862 -9.47 -24.98 -18.08
N PRO A 863 -8.57 -24.03 -18.38
CA PRO A 863 -7.13 -24.21 -18.19
C PRO A 863 -6.71 -24.43 -16.73
N LEU A 864 -7.44 -23.86 -15.77
CA LEU A 864 -7.17 -24.03 -14.33
C LEU A 864 -7.94 -25.20 -13.70
N GLY A 865 -8.87 -25.82 -14.43
CA GLY A 865 -9.72 -26.89 -13.91
C GLY A 865 -10.82 -26.41 -12.93
N MET A 866 -11.20 -25.15 -12.99
CA MET A 866 -12.26 -24.52 -12.17
C MET A 866 -13.65 -24.96 -12.67
N LYS A 867 -14.03 -26.20 -12.35
CA LYS A 867 -15.23 -26.89 -12.88
C LYS A 867 -16.56 -26.42 -12.26
N ARG A 868 -16.53 -25.53 -11.27
CA ARG A 868 -17.68 -24.97 -10.57
C ARG A 868 -17.53 -23.44 -10.52
N SER A 869 -17.30 -22.85 -11.70
CA SER A 869 -17.18 -21.41 -11.94
C SER A 869 -17.90 -21.02 -13.23
N MET A 870 -18.77 -20.00 -13.19
CA MET A 870 -19.57 -19.56 -14.35
C MET A 870 -20.12 -18.13 -14.21
N TYR A 871 -20.43 -17.47 -15.32
CA TYR A 871 -21.10 -16.15 -15.36
C TYR A 871 -22.53 -16.19 -15.90
N VAL A 872 -22.95 -17.31 -16.51
CA VAL A 872 -24.31 -17.56 -16.98
C VAL A 872 -24.88 -18.72 -16.17
N ILE A 873 -26.05 -18.51 -15.55
CA ILE A 873 -26.83 -19.57 -14.91
C ILE A 873 -27.69 -20.22 -16.02
N PRO A 874 -27.73 -21.56 -16.14
CA PRO A 874 -28.74 -22.24 -16.94
C PRO A 874 -30.16 -21.89 -16.48
N GLU A 875 -31.13 -21.95 -17.40
CA GLU A 875 -32.51 -21.48 -17.17
C GLU A 875 -33.20 -22.16 -15.97
N GLU A 876 -34.11 -21.43 -15.28
CA GLU A 876 -34.83 -21.88 -14.07
C GLU A 876 -35.64 -23.18 -14.24
N ASP A 877 -35.88 -23.65 -15.47
CA ASP A 877 -36.75 -24.79 -15.79
C ASP A 877 -36.21 -26.16 -15.26
N GLY A 878 -35.03 -26.15 -14.61
CA GLY A 878 -34.48 -27.29 -13.87
C GLY A 878 -34.39 -27.13 -12.34
N LEU A 879 -34.86 -26.01 -11.75
CA LEU A 879 -34.50 -25.64 -10.36
C LEU A 879 -35.11 -26.53 -9.24
N ASN A 880 -35.97 -27.49 -9.58
CA ASN A 880 -36.57 -28.46 -8.63
C ASN A 880 -36.91 -29.83 -9.27
N ASP A 881 -36.27 -30.20 -10.40
CA ASP A 881 -36.50 -31.52 -11.02
C ASP A 881 -35.42 -32.53 -10.62
N SER A 882 -35.68 -33.24 -9.52
CA SER A 882 -34.80 -34.29 -8.98
C SER A 882 -34.81 -35.60 -9.78
N THR A 883 -35.47 -35.67 -10.95
CA THR A 883 -35.61 -36.91 -11.75
C THR A 883 -34.62 -37.03 -12.91
N LYS A 884 -33.68 -36.08 -13.06
CA LYS A 884 -32.76 -35.97 -14.21
C LYS A 884 -31.29 -36.01 -13.77
N GLU A 885 -30.79 -37.20 -13.47
CA GLU A 885 -29.43 -37.41 -12.92
C GLU A 885 -28.28 -37.11 -13.91
N ASP A 886 -28.51 -37.21 -15.23
CA ASP A 886 -27.46 -37.24 -16.26
C ASP A 886 -27.03 -35.86 -16.85
N ARG A 887 -27.06 -34.77 -16.07
CA ARG A 887 -26.43 -33.50 -16.47
C ARG A 887 -25.56 -32.91 -15.36
N GLN A 888 -24.24 -32.90 -15.59
CA GLN A 888 -23.26 -32.17 -14.79
C GLN A 888 -23.58 -30.65 -14.84
N GLY A 889 -24.31 -30.15 -13.84
CA GLY A 889 -24.76 -28.75 -13.79
C GLY A 889 -26.19 -28.53 -13.26
N SER A 890 -26.97 -29.57 -13.01
CA SER A 890 -28.32 -29.43 -12.43
C SER A 890 -28.30 -28.92 -10.97
N GLY A 891 -29.13 -27.91 -10.68
CA GLY A 891 -29.73 -27.64 -9.36
C GLY A 891 -28.86 -27.04 -8.25
N ASN A 892 -27.59 -27.39 -8.12
CA ASN A 892 -26.82 -27.05 -6.90
C ASN A 892 -26.25 -25.62 -6.88
N TYR A 893 -27.13 -24.65 -6.58
CA TYR A 893 -26.87 -23.23 -6.36
C TYR A 893 -27.42 -22.82 -4.98
N ALA A 894 -26.67 -22.04 -4.21
CA ALA A 894 -27.18 -21.53 -2.93
C ALA A 894 -28.34 -20.54 -3.15
N ARG A 895 -29.29 -20.50 -2.22
CA ARG A 895 -30.34 -19.46 -2.16
C ARG A 895 -29.91 -18.32 -1.23
N ALA A 896 -30.29 -17.08 -1.54
CA ALA A 896 -30.06 -15.89 -0.72
C ALA A 896 -31.05 -15.73 0.45
N TYR A 897 -30.55 -15.17 1.56
CA TYR A 897 -31.27 -14.94 2.80
C TYR A 897 -31.06 -13.53 3.38
N TYR A 898 -32.02 -13.07 4.18
CA TYR A 898 -31.93 -11.84 4.95
C TYR A 898 -31.20 -12.03 6.28
N ASN A 899 -31.40 -13.18 6.92
CA ASN A 899 -30.78 -13.62 8.18
C ASN A 899 -30.68 -15.16 8.15
N GLY A 900 -30.31 -15.82 9.25
CA GLY A 900 -30.19 -17.29 9.27
C GLY A 900 -31.46 -18.08 8.87
N TYR A 901 -32.64 -17.54 9.13
CA TYR A 901 -33.92 -18.24 9.01
C TYR A 901 -34.81 -17.73 7.87
N THR A 902 -34.72 -16.44 7.52
CA THR A 902 -35.58 -15.80 6.52
C THR A 902 -34.91 -15.77 5.14
N SER A 903 -35.33 -16.66 4.22
CA SER A 903 -34.91 -16.58 2.82
C SER A 903 -35.47 -15.32 2.15
N CYS A 904 -34.71 -14.71 1.24
CA CYS A 904 -35.22 -13.61 0.42
C CYS A 904 -36.28 -14.10 -0.58
N GLU A 905 -37.11 -13.20 -1.11
CA GLU A 905 -38.17 -13.52 -2.07
C GLU A 905 -37.56 -13.93 -3.42
N ALA A 906 -36.66 -13.08 -3.93
CA ALA A 906 -35.76 -13.43 -5.02
C ALA A 906 -34.65 -14.34 -4.48
N GLY A 907 -34.57 -15.57 -4.99
CA GLY A 907 -33.57 -16.56 -4.51
C GLY A 907 -32.13 -16.21 -4.89
N HIS A 908 -31.96 -15.43 -5.95
CA HIS A 908 -30.74 -14.77 -6.39
C HIS A 908 -31.13 -13.59 -7.30
N ARG A 909 -30.15 -12.85 -7.82
CA ARG A 909 -30.33 -11.87 -8.91
C ARG A 909 -29.21 -12.05 -9.94
N VAL A 910 -29.45 -11.67 -11.18
CA VAL A 910 -28.41 -11.66 -12.22
C VAL A 910 -27.84 -10.26 -12.44
N ASN A 911 -26.62 -10.20 -12.95
CA ASN A 911 -25.92 -8.96 -13.28
C ASN A 911 -25.43 -9.02 -14.74
N PRO A 912 -25.97 -8.18 -15.65
CA PRO A 912 -25.39 -7.94 -16.98
C PRO A 912 -23.92 -7.48 -16.89
N GLU A 913 -23.57 -6.83 -15.78
CA GLU A 913 -22.22 -6.37 -15.44
C GLU A 913 -21.39 -7.55 -14.90
N GLN A 914 -21.27 -8.61 -15.71
CA GLN A 914 -20.71 -9.91 -15.33
C GLN A 914 -19.31 -9.76 -14.72
N SER A 915 -18.41 -9.05 -15.40
CA SER A 915 -17.06 -8.73 -14.93
C SER A 915 -17.02 -8.00 -13.58
N ALA A 916 -18.08 -7.25 -13.24
CA ALA A 916 -18.15 -6.43 -12.04
C ALA A 916 -18.78 -7.16 -10.85
N ALA A 917 -19.76 -8.05 -11.06
CA ALA A 917 -20.55 -8.65 -9.99
C ALA A 917 -21.13 -10.06 -10.26
N GLY A 918 -21.05 -10.60 -11.48
CA GLY A 918 -21.86 -11.75 -11.92
C GLY A 918 -21.27 -13.15 -11.72
N LEU A 919 -20.07 -13.30 -11.13
CA LEU A 919 -19.43 -14.60 -10.96
C LEU A 919 -20.18 -15.49 -9.97
N TRP A 920 -20.52 -16.70 -10.40
CA TRP A 920 -20.88 -17.84 -9.55
C TRP A 920 -19.69 -18.78 -9.44
N THR A 921 -19.31 -19.16 -8.22
CA THR A 921 -18.12 -19.98 -7.95
C THR A 921 -18.26 -20.81 -6.67
N THR A 922 -17.35 -21.77 -6.48
CA THR A 922 -17.01 -22.33 -5.16
C THR A 922 -15.82 -21.61 -4.52
N PRO A 923 -15.61 -21.74 -3.19
CA PRO A 923 -14.36 -21.36 -2.53
C PRO A 923 -13.14 -22.12 -3.07
N SER A 924 -13.32 -23.39 -3.45
CA SER A 924 -12.28 -24.26 -4.01
C SER A 924 -11.69 -23.69 -5.30
N ASP A 925 -12.55 -23.33 -6.25
CA ASP A 925 -12.14 -22.79 -7.55
C ASP A 925 -11.43 -21.43 -7.40
N LEU A 926 -11.90 -20.57 -6.48
CA LEU A 926 -11.20 -19.33 -6.13
C LEU A 926 -9.79 -19.60 -5.60
N LEU A 927 -9.59 -20.63 -4.78
CA LEU A 927 -8.24 -20.97 -4.29
C LEU A 927 -7.37 -21.67 -5.33
N THR A 928 -7.95 -22.37 -6.32
CA THR A 928 -7.23 -22.87 -7.50
C THR A 928 -6.67 -21.71 -8.33
N LEU A 929 -7.48 -20.67 -8.58
CA LEU A 929 -7.04 -19.42 -9.23
C LEU A 929 -5.91 -18.74 -8.44
N ILE A 930 -6.08 -18.57 -7.13
CA ILE A 930 -5.06 -17.96 -6.26
C ILE A 930 -3.76 -18.77 -6.24
N SER A 931 -3.83 -20.10 -6.16
CA SER A 931 -2.66 -20.99 -6.19
C SER A 931 -1.87 -20.83 -7.50
N ALA A 932 -2.56 -20.71 -8.64
CA ALA A 932 -1.96 -20.44 -9.94
C ALA A 932 -1.30 -19.04 -10.01
N ILE A 933 -1.92 -18.02 -9.43
CA ILE A 933 -1.34 -16.67 -9.33
C ILE A 933 -0.10 -16.68 -8.43
N GLN A 934 -0.16 -17.29 -7.24
CA GLN A 934 0.97 -17.40 -6.29
C GLN A 934 2.15 -18.16 -6.92
N SER A 935 1.91 -19.28 -7.61
CA SER A 935 2.97 -19.96 -8.38
C SER A 935 3.56 -19.05 -9.47
N SER A 936 2.73 -18.27 -10.17
CA SER A 936 3.17 -17.34 -11.23
C SER A 936 4.05 -16.19 -10.70
N LEU A 937 3.96 -15.81 -9.43
CA LEU A 937 4.88 -14.84 -8.80
C LEU A 937 6.32 -15.38 -8.67
N HIS A 938 6.51 -16.70 -8.81
CA HIS A 938 7.79 -17.38 -8.58
C HIS A 938 8.41 -18.01 -9.84
N THR A 939 7.66 -18.24 -10.92
CA THR A 939 8.17 -18.77 -12.19
C THR A 939 7.65 -18.01 -13.41
N ASP A 940 8.53 -17.83 -14.41
CA ASP A 940 8.17 -17.26 -15.71
C ASP A 940 7.32 -18.23 -16.58
N THR A 941 7.21 -19.50 -16.19
CA THR A 941 6.36 -20.53 -16.82
C THR A 941 5.09 -20.80 -16.00
N GLY A 942 4.56 -19.78 -15.31
CA GLY A 942 3.32 -19.86 -14.55
C GLY A 942 2.07 -19.89 -15.44
N PHE A 943 0.89 -19.82 -14.82
CA PHE A 943 -0.35 -19.59 -15.56
C PHE A 943 -0.37 -18.18 -16.20
N LEU A 944 0.30 -17.22 -15.56
CA LEU A 944 0.75 -15.97 -16.15
C LEU A 944 2.29 -15.94 -16.12
N PRO A 945 2.96 -15.29 -17.10
CA PRO A 945 4.36 -14.93 -16.99
C PRO A 945 4.61 -14.07 -15.75
N ARG A 946 5.71 -14.30 -15.05
CA ARG A 946 6.01 -13.66 -13.76
C ARG A 946 5.93 -12.13 -13.79
N ALA A 947 6.39 -11.51 -14.87
CA ALA A 947 6.31 -10.06 -15.07
C ALA A 947 4.85 -9.55 -15.08
N LEU A 948 3.92 -10.31 -15.68
CA LEU A 948 2.50 -9.98 -15.72
C LEU A 948 1.81 -10.28 -14.39
N ALA A 949 2.12 -11.41 -13.75
CA ALA A 949 1.60 -11.73 -12.41
C ALA A 949 2.02 -10.67 -11.37
N VAL A 950 3.29 -10.24 -11.40
CA VAL A 950 3.77 -9.13 -10.56
C VAL A 950 3.11 -7.80 -10.94
N SER A 951 2.94 -7.48 -12.23
CA SER A 951 2.27 -6.24 -12.66
C SER A 951 0.79 -6.19 -12.27
N MET A 952 0.09 -7.34 -12.25
CA MET A 952 -1.31 -7.43 -11.83
C MET A 952 -1.48 -7.13 -10.34
N LEU A 953 -0.56 -7.59 -9.49
CA LEU A 953 -0.55 -7.38 -8.04
C LEU A 953 0.33 -6.20 -7.58
N THR A 954 0.92 -5.43 -8.50
CA THR A 954 1.65 -4.20 -8.16
C THR A 954 0.64 -3.10 -7.85
N GLU A 955 0.76 -2.51 -6.67
CA GLU A 955 -0.01 -1.34 -6.24
C GLU A 955 0.11 -0.20 -7.26
N VAL A 956 -1.02 0.20 -7.85
CA VAL A 956 -1.11 1.32 -8.79
C VAL A 956 -1.37 2.61 -8.02
N GLN A 957 -2.12 2.50 -6.93
CA GLN A 957 -2.52 3.58 -6.02
C GLN A 957 -2.87 2.99 -4.65
N SER A 958 -2.89 3.81 -3.59
CA SER A 958 -2.97 3.36 -2.19
C SER A 958 -3.93 2.19 -1.95
N GLY A 959 -3.38 1.02 -1.57
CA GLY A 959 -4.13 -0.20 -1.23
C GLY A 959 -4.72 -0.98 -2.41
N MET A 960 -4.49 -0.56 -3.65
CA MET A 960 -5.16 -1.08 -4.84
C MET A 960 -4.20 -1.33 -6.02
N ALA A 961 -4.20 -2.56 -6.52
CA ALA A 961 -3.51 -2.99 -7.73
C ALA A 961 -4.51 -3.10 -8.91
N HIS A 962 -4.25 -3.96 -9.90
CA HIS A 962 -5.15 -4.13 -11.04
C HIS A 962 -6.33 -5.05 -10.67
N ALA A 963 -7.43 -4.47 -10.18
CA ALA A 963 -8.63 -5.09 -9.62
C ALA A 963 -8.45 -5.95 -8.36
N TRP A 964 -7.28 -5.89 -7.72
CA TRP A 964 -6.98 -6.55 -6.44
C TRP A 964 -6.72 -5.51 -5.34
N PHE A 965 -7.27 -5.73 -4.14
CA PHE A 965 -6.80 -5.02 -2.94
C PHE A 965 -5.47 -5.64 -2.49
N VAL A 966 -4.55 -4.79 -2.05
CA VAL A 966 -3.18 -5.18 -1.70
C VAL A 966 -2.70 -4.50 -0.43
N THR A 967 -1.97 -5.25 0.38
CA THR A 967 -1.20 -4.79 1.54
C THR A 967 0.27 -5.22 1.33
N PRO A 968 1.23 -4.86 2.20
CA PRO A 968 2.63 -5.28 2.02
C PRO A 968 2.88 -6.80 2.05
N ASP A 969 1.89 -7.59 2.49
CA ASP A 969 1.99 -9.00 2.84
C ASP A 969 0.86 -9.88 2.25
N HIS A 970 -0.28 -9.29 1.87
CA HIS A 970 -1.48 -9.97 1.37
C HIS A 970 -2.10 -9.27 0.15
N PHE A 971 -2.90 -10.02 -0.62
CA PHE A 971 -3.78 -9.53 -1.67
C PHE A 971 -5.14 -10.24 -1.58
N GLY A 972 -6.21 -9.62 -2.10
CA GLY A 972 -7.55 -10.19 -1.97
C GLY A 972 -8.67 -9.28 -2.47
N HIS A 973 -9.91 -9.69 -2.19
CA HIS A 973 -11.11 -8.91 -2.50
C HIS A 973 -12.32 -9.38 -1.68
N GLY A 974 -13.15 -8.44 -1.20
CA GLY A 974 -14.43 -8.73 -0.52
C GLY A 974 -15.63 -8.75 -1.48
N GLY A 975 -16.69 -9.47 -1.15
CA GLY A 975 -17.89 -9.60 -1.99
C GLY A 975 -19.19 -9.27 -1.26
N SER A 976 -20.05 -8.48 -1.89
CA SER A 976 -21.44 -8.26 -1.46
C SER A 976 -22.34 -7.96 -2.66
N ASN A 977 -23.32 -8.82 -2.92
CA ASN A 977 -24.41 -8.63 -3.88
C ASN A 977 -25.75 -8.56 -3.14
N MET A 978 -26.76 -8.02 -3.81
CA MET A 978 -28.15 -8.05 -3.34
C MET A 978 -28.97 -9.12 -4.08
N PRO A 979 -29.94 -9.77 -3.41
CA PRO A 979 -30.08 -9.82 -1.96
C PRO A 979 -29.05 -10.78 -1.34
N GLY A 980 -28.70 -10.59 -0.07
CA GLY A 980 -28.23 -11.69 0.78
C GLY A 980 -26.81 -12.25 0.59
N TRP A 981 -25.94 -11.75 -0.30
CA TRP A 981 -24.61 -12.38 -0.49
C TRP A 981 -23.49 -11.66 0.29
N LYS A 982 -22.61 -12.41 0.96
CA LYS A 982 -21.40 -11.88 1.63
C LYS A 982 -20.24 -12.87 1.51
N CYS A 983 -19.12 -12.43 0.93
CA CYS A 983 -17.94 -13.26 0.67
C CYS A 983 -16.63 -12.54 1.01
N ASN A 984 -15.57 -13.29 1.25
CA ASN A 984 -14.20 -12.77 1.38
C ASN A 984 -13.18 -13.71 0.75
N LEU A 985 -12.19 -13.15 0.04
CA LEU A 985 -11.05 -13.84 -0.54
C LEU A 985 -9.76 -13.14 -0.10
N LEU A 986 -8.84 -13.89 0.50
CA LEU A 986 -7.61 -13.37 1.10
C LEU A 986 -6.44 -14.34 0.84
N ALA A 987 -5.33 -13.83 0.32
CA ALA A 987 -4.16 -14.60 -0.07
C ALA A 987 -2.87 -13.88 0.34
N SER A 988 -1.80 -14.60 0.68
CA SER A 988 -0.50 -13.96 0.97
C SER A 988 0.31 -13.71 -0.31
N LEU A 989 1.05 -12.59 -0.35
CA LEU A 989 2.01 -12.25 -1.40
C LEU A 989 3.36 -12.99 -1.25
N THR A 990 3.63 -13.61 -0.09
CA THR A 990 4.96 -14.14 0.27
C THR A 990 4.96 -15.61 0.69
N LYS A 991 3.80 -16.15 1.07
CA LYS A 991 3.58 -17.54 1.46
C LYS A 991 2.52 -18.11 0.53
N LYS A 992 2.64 -19.38 0.12
CA LYS A 992 1.59 -20.04 -0.67
C LYS A 992 0.42 -20.44 0.25
N ARG A 993 -0.37 -19.44 0.61
CA ARG A 993 -1.44 -19.48 1.61
C ARG A 993 -2.61 -18.61 1.19
N ALA A 994 -3.82 -19.11 1.37
CA ALA A 994 -5.05 -18.35 1.12
C ALA A 994 -6.27 -18.92 1.85
N LEU A 995 -7.29 -18.08 2.03
CA LEU A 995 -8.60 -18.43 2.57
C LEU A 995 -9.68 -17.82 1.68
N ALA A 996 -10.68 -18.63 1.35
CA ALA A 996 -11.93 -18.17 0.75
C ALA A 996 -13.09 -18.56 1.66
N VAL A 997 -14.00 -17.62 1.97
CA VAL A 997 -15.24 -17.88 2.73
C VAL A 997 -16.41 -17.19 2.05
N MET A 998 -17.50 -17.91 1.86
CA MET A 998 -18.70 -17.47 1.14
C MET A 998 -19.94 -17.80 1.98
N THR A 999 -20.86 -16.83 2.08
CA THR A 999 -22.10 -16.93 2.86
C THR A 999 -23.26 -16.36 2.07
N ASN A 1000 -24.45 -16.93 2.29
CA ASN A 1000 -25.68 -16.66 1.54
C ASN A 1000 -26.72 -15.89 2.37
N SER A 1001 -26.30 -15.17 3.41
CA SER A 1001 -27.14 -14.23 4.16
C SER A 1001 -26.59 -12.80 4.15
N ALA A 1002 -27.48 -11.81 4.16
CA ALA A 1002 -27.12 -10.40 4.30
C ALA A 1002 -26.35 -10.11 5.61
N GLU A 1003 -26.69 -10.83 6.69
CA GLU A 1003 -25.97 -10.79 7.97
C GLU A 1003 -24.71 -11.66 8.00
N GLY A 1004 -24.52 -12.54 7.00
CA GLY A 1004 -23.43 -13.53 6.92
C GLY A 1004 -22.01 -12.94 7.00
N ALA A 1005 -21.86 -11.63 6.80
CA ALA A 1005 -20.67 -10.87 7.13
C ALA A 1005 -20.18 -11.11 8.57
N LYS A 1006 -21.09 -11.06 9.56
CA LYS A 1006 -20.75 -11.31 10.98
C LYS A 1006 -20.18 -12.71 11.20
N VAL A 1007 -20.66 -13.68 10.42
CA VAL A 1007 -20.31 -15.09 10.56
C VAL A 1007 -18.97 -15.40 9.89
N PHE A 1008 -18.74 -14.93 8.66
CA PHE A 1008 -17.47 -15.22 7.98
C PHE A 1008 -16.27 -14.60 8.70
N TRP A 1009 -16.40 -13.41 9.29
CA TRP A 1009 -15.30 -12.81 10.07
C TRP A 1009 -14.91 -13.65 11.29
N LYS A 1010 -15.89 -14.23 12.00
CA LYS A 1010 -15.64 -15.12 13.14
C LYS A 1010 -15.00 -16.44 12.69
N VAL A 1011 -15.48 -17.03 11.60
CA VAL A 1011 -14.92 -18.28 11.02
C VAL A 1011 -13.49 -18.07 10.52
N GLN A 1012 -13.21 -16.97 9.81
CA GLN A 1012 -11.86 -16.60 9.37
C GLN A 1012 -10.91 -16.44 10.57
N ALA A 1013 -11.30 -15.69 11.59
CA ALA A 1013 -10.43 -15.43 12.74
C ALA A 1013 -10.22 -16.68 13.61
N ALA A 1014 -11.23 -17.57 13.71
CA ALA A 1014 -11.08 -18.91 14.31
C ALA A 1014 -10.08 -19.79 13.52
N LEU A 1015 -10.16 -19.81 12.19
CA LEU A 1015 -9.22 -20.54 11.34
C LEU A 1015 -7.80 -19.99 11.44
N PHE A 1016 -7.61 -18.67 11.45
CA PHE A 1016 -6.29 -18.04 11.62
C PHE A 1016 -5.65 -18.42 12.97
N CYS A 1017 -6.46 -18.48 14.04
CA CYS A 1017 -6.02 -18.96 15.35
C CYS A 1017 -5.61 -20.44 15.32
N LEU A 1018 -6.45 -21.34 14.78
CA LEU A 1018 -6.19 -22.77 14.70
C LEU A 1018 -4.98 -23.12 13.82
N LEU A 1019 -4.74 -22.36 12.75
CA LEU A 1019 -3.63 -22.54 11.81
C LEU A 1019 -2.32 -21.85 12.26
N GLY A 1020 -2.36 -21.04 13.33
CA GLY A 1020 -1.23 -20.21 13.74
C GLY A 1020 -0.79 -19.22 12.66
N TRP A 1021 -1.73 -18.69 11.87
CA TRP A 1021 -1.44 -17.70 10.84
C TRP A 1021 -1.34 -16.30 11.45
N GLU A 1022 -0.46 -15.46 10.88
CA GLU A 1022 -0.35 -14.04 11.25
C GLU A 1022 -1.67 -13.32 10.96
N LYS A 1023 -2.07 -12.40 11.85
CA LYS A 1023 -3.27 -11.57 11.67
C LYS A 1023 -3.11 -10.73 10.41
N ALA A 1024 -3.87 -11.05 9.36
CA ALA A 1024 -3.87 -10.28 8.13
C ALA A 1024 -4.42 -8.86 8.36
N SER A 1025 -3.84 -7.90 7.64
CA SER A 1025 -4.35 -6.53 7.54
C SER A 1025 -5.70 -6.54 6.82
N ASN A 1026 -6.76 -6.04 7.45
CA ASN A 1026 -8.10 -5.99 6.86
C ASN A 1026 -8.16 -4.88 5.79
N PHE A 1027 -8.43 -5.24 4.53
CA PHE A 1027 -8.47 -4.30 3.38
C PHE A 1027 -9.51 -3.17 3.50
N TRP A 1028 -10.51 -3.29 4.38
CA TRP A 1028 -11.71 -2.44 4.39
C TRP A 1028 -11.95 -1.68 5.70
N TYR A 1029 -11.39 -2.13 6.83
CA TYR A 1029 -11.64 -1.55 8.16
C TYR A 1029 -10.53 -1.89 9.15
N GLU A 1030 -10.15 -0.96 10.02
CA GLU A 1030 -9.31 -1.21 11.20
C GLU A 1030 -10.02 -2.00 12.33
N ARG A 1031 -11.09 -2.74 12.00
CA ARG A 1031 -11.89 -3.50 12.97
C ARG A 1031 -11.12 -4.72 13.46
N ASN A 1032 -10.85 -4.74 14.76
CA ASN A 1032 -10.39 -5.93 15.48
C ASN A 1032 -11.52 -6.95 15.56
N CYS A 1033 -11.48 -8.00 14.73
CA CYS A 1033 -12.46 -9.08 14.74
C CYS A 1033 -12.44 -9.83 16.08
N VAL A 1034 -13.56 -9.83 16.80
CA VAL A 1034 -13.71 -10.49 18.11
C VAL A 1034 -14.02 -11.98 17.93
N VAL A 1035 -13.36 -12.82 18.72
CA VAL A 1035 -13.54 -14.29 18.74
C VAL A 1035 -13.59 -14.70 20.21
N PRO A 1036 -14.64 -15.41 20.66
CA PRO A 1036 -14.54 -16.87 20.69
C PRO A 1036 -15.83 -17.63 20.37
N PHE A 1037 -15.68 -18.77 19.69
CA PHE A 1037 -16.56 -19.91 19.91
C PHE A 1037 -15.81 -20.87 20.86
N ALA A 1038 -16.33 -21.17 22.06
CA ALA A 1038 -15.48 -21.62 23.18
C ALA A 1038 -15.66 -23.07 23.65
N ASP A 1039 -14.55 -23.83 23.70
CA ASP A 1039 -14.37 -25.00 24.56
C ASP A 1039 -13.40 -24.69 25.69
N VAL A 1040 -13.87 -24.75 26.95
CA VAL A 1040 -13.01 -25.05 28.10
C VAL A 1040 -13.70 -26.04 29.03
N VAL A 1041 -13.37 -27.33 28.90
CA VAL A 1041 -13.53 -28.34 29.96
C VAL A 1041 -12.23 -29.13 30.17
N ALA A 1042 -11.33 -28.55 30.96
CA ALA A 1042 -10.25 -29.25 31.64
C ALA A 1042 -10.28 -28.83 33.13
N VAL A 1043 -10.08 -29.78 34.04
CA VAL A 1043 -10.49 -29.63 35.45
C VAL A 1043 -9.34 -29.10 36.33
N THR A 1044 -9.68 -28.09 37.15
CA THR A 1044 -8.88 -27.53 38.26
C THR A 1044 -7.67 -26.65 37.86
N PRO A 1045 -7.43 -25.50 38.54
CA PRO A 1045 -8.10 -24.97 39.72
C PRO A 1045 -8.98 -23.74 39.43
N CYS A 1046 -10.11 -23.93 38.71
CA CYS A 1046 -11.11 -22.87 38.53
C CYS A 1046 -11.55 -22.24 39.88
N LYS A 1047 -11.62 -23.02 40.96
CA LYS A 1047 -11.94 -22.50 42.30
C LYS A 1047 -10.87 -21.53 42.83
N THR A 1048 -9.58 -21.80 42.63
CA THR A 1048 -8.50 -20.91 43.09
C THR A 1048 -8.35 -19.68 42.20
N ILE A 1049 -8.49 -19.84 40.88
CA ILE A 1049 -8.38 -18.73 39.92
C ILE A 1049 -9.58 -17.79 40.04
N LEU A 1050 -10.81 -18.31 40.22
CA LEU A 1050 -12.02 -17.49 40.23
C LEU A 1050 -12.44 -17.02 41.64
N ALA A 1051 -12.07 -17.67 42.75
CA ALA A 1051 -12.48 -17.21 44.09
C ALA A 1051 -12.14 -15.73 44.43
N PRO A 1052 -11.01 -15.14 43.96
CA PRO A 1052 -10.76 -13.70 44.11
C PRO A 1052 -11.79 -12.79 43.41
N TRP A 1053 -12.62 -13.33 42.50
CA TRP A 1053 -13.50 -12.59 41.59
C TRP A 1053 -14.99 -12.68 41.94
N SER A 1054 -15.39 -13.58 42.85
CA SER A 1054 -16.73 -13.52 43.45
C SER A 1054 -16.91 -12.24 44.25
N GLY A 1055 -17.98 -11.49 43.99
CA GLY A 1055 -18.28 -10.24 44.67
C GLY A 1055 -19.33 -9.39 43.96
N GLY A 1056 -19.54 -8.19 44.50
CA GLY A 1056 -20.21 -7.12 43.77
C GLY A 1056 -19.25 -6.52 42.74
N TRP A 1057 -19.82 -5.97 41.66
CA TRP A 1057 -19.10 -5.25 40.63
C TRP A 1057 -19.94 -4.04 40.25
N LYS A 1058 -19.34 -2.86 40.16
CA LYS A 1058 -20.07 -1.63 39.84
C LYS A 1058 -19.38 -0.83 38.74
N GLU A 1059 -20.23 -0.32 37.86
CA GLU A 1059 -19.99 0.81 36.98
C GLU A 1059 -21.06 1.84 37.38
N GLN A 1060 -20.66 2.98 37.93
CA GLN A 1060 -21.49 4.19 38.14
C GLN A 1060 -23.00 3.91 38.37
N GLU A 1061 -23.32 3.45 39.58
CA GLU A 1061 -24.65 3.01 40.07
C GLU A 1061 -25.22 1.67 39.56
N ARG A 1062 -24.73 1.09 38.45
CA ARG A 1062 -25.19 -0.21 37.96
C ARG A 1062 -24.56 -1.36 38.75
N GLU A 1063 -25.39 -2.08 39.51
CA GLU A 1063 -24.94 -3.19 40.36
C GLU A 1063 -24.98 -4.52 39.60
N TRP A 1064 -23.78 -5.00 39.26
CA TRP A 1064 -23.52 -6.34 38.77
C TRP A 1064 -23.05 -7.21 39.95
N MET A 1065 -23.33 -8.51 39.89
CA MET A 1065 -22.96 -9.46 40.94
C MET A 1065 -22.47 -10.75 40.28
N VAL A 1066 -21.17 -11.02 40.42
CA VAL A 1066 -20.55 -12.27 39.93
C VAL A 1066 -20.63 -13.28 41.07
N GLU A 1067 -21.67 -14.11 41.03
CA GLU A 1067 -21.99 -15.07 42.07
C GLU A 1067 -21.40 -16.45 41.70
N LEU A 1068 -20.28 -16.80 42.33
CA LEU A 1068 -19.58 -18.05 42.07
C LEU A 1068 -20.17 -19.18 42.94
N VAL A 1069 -21.01 -20.02 42.34
CA VAL A 1069 -21.66 -21.15 43.03
C VAL A 1069 -20.67 -22.31 43.18
N PHE A 1070 -19.85 -22.23 44.23
CA PHE A 1070 -18.69 -23.10 44.47
C PHE A 1070 -18.99 -24.60 44.62
N GLU A 1071 -20.24 -25.00 44.82
CA GLU A 1071 -20.65 -26.41 44.87
C GLU A 1071 -20.66 -27.10 43.49
N SER A 1072 -20.70 -26.31 42.40
CA SER A 1072 -20.79 -26.82 41.02
C SER A 1072 -19.61 -26.42 40.12
N CYS A 1073 -18.66 -25.64 40.63
CA CYS A 1073 -17.53 -25.08 39.88
C CYS A 1073 -17.90 -24.28 38.62
N VAL A 1074 -19.11 -23.71 38.52
CA VAL A 1074 -19.51 -22.87 37.37
C VAL A 1074 -19.88 -21.43 37.79
N PRO A 1075 -19.25 -20.39 37.20
CA PRO A 1075 -19.58 -18.99 37.45
C PRO A 1075 -20.98 -18.59 36.95
N TRP A 1076 -21.61 -17.64 37.65
CA TRP A 1076 -22.84 -16.96 37.22
C TRP A 1076 -22.71 -15.45 37.31
N LEU A 1077 -23.28 -14.75 36.34
CA LEU A 1077 -23.49 -13.31 36.35
C LEU A 1077 -24.94 -13.01 36.72
N LYS A 1078 -25.14 -12.11 37.68
CA LYS A 1078 -26.46 -11.59 38.05
C LYS A 1078 -26.42 -10.07 37.91
N VAL A 1079 -27.17 -9.55 36.95
CA VAL A 1079 -27.42 -8.10 36.83
C VAL A 1079 -28.64 -7.75 37.70
N LYS A 1080 -28.68 -6.55 38.27
CA LYS A 1080 -29.90 -6.03 38.92
C LYS A 1080 -31.09 -6.17 37.95
N GLN A 1081 -32.20 -6.73 38.44
CA GLN A 1081 -33.43 -7.06 37.69
C GLN A 1081 -33.34 -8.16 36.60
N MET A 1082 -32.17 -8.72 36.26
CA MET A 1082 -32.07 -9.82 35.28
C MET A 1082 -32.04 -11.22 35.95
N PRO A 1083 -32.53 -12.27 35.27
CA PRO A 1083 -32.28 -13.66 35.68
C PRO A 1083 -30.77 -13.98 35.63
N LYS A 1084 -30.30 -14.85 36.52
CA LYS A 1084 -28.89 -15.27 36.60
C LYS A 1084 -28.45 -15.89 35.27
N GLN A 1085 -27.47 -15.29 34.61
CA GLN A 1085 -26.84 -15.83 33.40
C GLN A 1085 -25.65 -16.69 33.76
N ARG A 1086 -25.51 -17.84 33.10
CA ARG A 1086 -24.44 -18.80 33.40
C ARG A 1086 -23.21 -18.46 32.55
N LEU A 1087 -22.06 -18.26 33.18
CA LEU A 1087 -20.83 -17.96 32.47
C LEU A 1087 -20.09 -19.25 32.05
N TRP A 1088 -19.19 -19.09 31.11
CA TRP A 1088 -18.23 -20.08 30.59
C TRP A 1088 -16.85 -19.42 30.46
N ILE A 1089 -15.77 -20.21 30.36
CA ILE A 1089 -14.44 -19.71 30.01
C ILE A 1089 -14.28 -19.76 28.48
N ALA A 1090 -13.71 -18.70 27.90
CA ALA A 1090 -13.40 -18.57 26.48
C ALA A 1090 -12.13 -19.36 26.09
N ALA A 1091 -11.93 -19.58 24.79
CA ALA A 1091 -10.77 -20.32 24.25
C ALA A 1091 -9.42 -19.56 24.34
N HIS A 1092 -9.31 -18.52 25.17
CA HIS A 1092 -8.10 -17.71 25.34
C HIS A 1092 -7.72 -17.66 26.83
N ALA A 1093 -6.53 -18.16 27.17
CA ALA A 1093 -6.07 -18.28 28.56
C ALA A 1093 -4.62 -17.80 28.70
N LYS A 1094 -4.46 -16.69 29.44
CA LYS A 1094 -3.22 -16.00 29.78
C LYS A 1094 -2.44 -15.33 28.64
N GLY A 1095 -2.37 -14.01 28.75
CA GLY A 1095 -1.48 -13.12 28.03
C GLY A 1095 -1.36 -11.78 28.79
N GLU A 1096 -0.34 -10.99 28.48
CA GLU A 1096 -0.26 -9.61 28.96
C GLU A 1096 -1.11 -8.73 28.02
N TYR A 1097 -1.94 -7.86 28.59
CA TYR A 1097 -2.80 -6.94 27.86
C TYR A 1097 -2.09 -5.61 27.56
N GLN A 1098 -2.82 -4.66 27.00
CA GLN A 1098 -2.34 -3.28 26.98
C GLN A 1098 -2.08 -2.79 28.41
N ASP A 1099 -1.06 -1.94 28.54
CA ASP A 1099 -0.63 -1.33 29.79
C ASP A 1099 -0.33 -2.32 30.94
N GLY A 1100 0.21 -3.50 30.61
CA GLY A 1100 0.84 -4.43 31.57
C GLY A 1100 -0.12 -5.17 32.51
N ALA A 1101 -1.41 -4.87 32.40
CA ALA A 1101 -2.48 -5.60 33.05
C ALA A 1101 -2.52 -7.06 32.53
N LYS A 1102 -2.78 -8.02 33.41
CA LYS A 1102 -2.71 -9.46 33.08
C LYS A 1102 -4.10 -10.00 32.81
N ILE A 1103 -4.27 -10.60 31.63
CA ILE A 1103 -5.49 -11.33 31.28
C ILE A 1103 -5.48 -12.62 32.10
N VAL A 1104 -6.31 -12.67 33.14
CA VAL A 1104 -6.38 -13.82 34.05
C VAL A 1104 -7.24 -14.92 33.41
N VAL A 1105 -8.45 -14.57 32.98
CA VAL A 1105 -9.41 -15.45 32.30
C VAL A 1105 -10.38 -14.64 31.43
N ASP A 1106 -10.54 -14.99 30.15
CA ASP A 1106 -11.67 -14.52 29.33
C ASP A 1106 -12.91 -15.41 29.58
N LEU A 1107 -14.08 -14.83 29.77
CA LEU A 1107 -15.37 -15.50 30.00
C LEU A 1107 -16.43 -15.11 28.96
N VAL A 1108 -17.46 -15.92 28.75
CA VAL A 1108 -18.63 -15.57 27.91
C VAL A 1108 -19.96 -15.91 28.55
N CYS A 1109 -21.00 -15.14 28.22
CA CYS A 1109 -22.38 -15.39 28.65
C CYS A 1109 -23.03 -16.54 27.88
N LYS A 1110 -23.65 -17.50 28.59
CA LYS A 1110 -24.57 -18.46 27.96
C LYS A 1110 -25.78 -17.72 27.36
N GLY A 1111 -26.10 -18.02 26.09
CA GLY A 1111 -27.45 -17.84 25.55
C GLY A 1111 -27.62 -16.75 24.49
N GLY A 1112 -26.64 -16.58 23.59
CA GLY A 1112 -26.76 -15.69 22.43
C GLY A 1112 -26.47 -14.21 22.70
N VAL A 1113 -26.29 -13.82 23.96
CA VAL A 1113 -25.77 -12.48 24.31
C VAL A 1113 -24.30 -12.41 23.89
N GLU A 1114 -23.98 -11.58 22.89
CA GLU A 1114 -22.61 -11.40 22.35
C GLU A 1114 -21.68 -10.62 23.29
N VAL A 1115 -21.62 -10.99 24.58
CA VAL A 1115 -20.79 -10.33 25.58
C VAL A 1115 -19.68 -11.26 26.08
N LEU A 1116 -18.44 -10.82 25.83
CA LEU A 1116 -17.20 -11.38 26.34
C LEU A 1116 -16.80 -10.60 27.60
N ILE A 1117 -16.63 -11.31 28.72
CA ILE A 1117 -16.28 -10.74 30.03
C ILE A 1117 -14.85 -11.15 30.35
N ARG A 1118 -13.89 -10.24 30.19
CA ARG A 1118 -12.48 -10.48 30.48
C ARG A 1118 -12.16 -10.11 31.93
N LEU A 1119 -11.58 -11.04 32.68
CA LEU A 1119 -11.06 -10.81 34.02
C LEU A 1119 -9.59 -10.36 33.92
N VAL A 1120 -9.33 -9.15 34.39
CA VAL A 1120 -8.06 -8.42 34.27
C VAL A 1120 -7.51 -8.14 35.66
N GLU A 1121 -6.31 -8.63 35.97
CA GLU A 1121 -5.51 -8.06 37.06
C GLU A 1121 -4.86 -6.80 36.53
N ASP A 1122 -5.13 -5.64 37.13
CA ASP A 1122 -4.47 -4.39 36.73
C ASP A 1122 -2.98 -4.34 37.15
N LYS A 1123 -2.34 -3.18 36.98
CA LYS A 1123 -0.92 -2.96 37.32
C LYS A 1123 -0.62 -3.22 38.80
N GLU A 1124 -1.62 -3.09 39.67
CA GLU A 1124 -1.50 -3.24 41.13
C GLU A 1124 -1.95 -4.64 41.61
N GLY A 1125 -2.48 -5.47 40.69
CA GLY A 1125 -3.08 -6.77 41.01
C GLY A 1125 -4.50 -6.67 41.57
N LYS A 1126 -5.16 -5.50 41.45
CA LYS A 1126 -6.57 -5.34 41.81
C LYS A 1126 -7.44 -6.00 40.73
N PRO A 1127 -8.51 -6.73 41.12
CA PRO A 1127 -9.35 -7.43 40.17
C PRO A 1127 -10.31 -6.46 39.45
N MET A 1128 -10.14 -6.33 38.14
CA MET A 1128 -10.94 -5.52 37.21
C MET A 1128 -11.70 -6.42 36.21
N MET A 1129 -12.95 -6.06 35.88
CA MET A 1129 -13.77 -6.84 34.95
C MET A 1129 -14.12 -6.01 33.71
N GLU A 1130 -13.55 -6.39 32.59
CA GLU A 1130 -13.79 -5.79 31.27
C GLU A 1130 -14.94 -6.53 30.56
N MET A 1131 -15.86 -5.82 29.91
CA MET A 1131 -17.02 -6.39 29.22
C MET A 1131 -17.13 -5.84 27.79
N TRP A 1132 -16.79 -6.67 26.80
CA TRP A 1132 -16.88 -6.38 25.36
C TRP A 1132 -18.21 -6.85 24.79
N ASN A 1133 -18.85 -6.03 23.96
CA ASN A 1133 -19.98 -6.42 23.11
C ASN A 1133 -19.52 -6.65 21.66
N GLY A 1134 -19.67 -7.88 21.16
CA GLY A 1134 -19.21 -8.29 19.83
C GLY A 1134 -19.97 -7.69 18.65
N ASN A 1135 -21.22 -7.26 18.84
CA ASN A 1135 -22.02 -6.63 17.76
C ASN A 1135 -21.66 -5.15 17.56
N THR A 1136 -21.27 -4.43 18.62
CA THR A 1136 -21.01 -2.99 18.60
C THR A 1136 -19.52 -2.64 18.68
N GLY A 1137 -18.68 -3.54 19.19
CA GLY A 1137 -17.28 -3.26 19.53
C GLY A 1137 -17.10 -2.43 20.80
N SER A 1138 -18.18 -2.13 21.54
CA SER A 1138 -18.13 -1.31 22.76
C SER A 1138 -17.57 -2.11 23.95
N VAL A 1139 -16.75 -1.46 24.76
CA VAL A 1139 -16.08 -2.03 25.94
C VAL A 1139 -16.50 -1.26 27.20
N VAL A 1140 -16.77 -1.98 28.28
CA VAL A 1140 -17.09 -1.43 29.62
C VAL A 1140 -16.09 -1.97 30.63
N MET A 1141 -15.57 -1.12 31.52
CA MET A 1141 -14.71 -1.52 32.64
C MET A 1141 -15.48 -1.42 33.96
N MET A 1142 -15.40 -2.46 34.80
CA MET A 1142 -16.06 -2.52 36.10
C MET A 1142 -15.05 -2.79 37.21
N GLU A 1143 -15.18 -2.05 38.31
CA GLU A 1143 -14.41 -2.29 39.52
C GLU A 1143 -15.12 -3.31 40.42
N LYS A 1144 -14.33 -4.08 41.18
CA LYS A 1144 -14.85 -4.97 42.22
C LYS A 1144 -15.21 -4.20 43.49
N VAL A 1145 -16.34 -4.56 44.10
CA VAL A 1145 -16.91 -4.00 45.34
C VAL A 1145 -17.00 -5.06 46.43
#